data_AF-A0A932NMG4-F1
#
_entry.id   AF-A0A932NMG4-F1
#
_cell.length_a   1.000
_cell.length_b   1.000
_cell.length_c   1.000
_cell.angle_alpha   90.00
_cell.angle_beta   90.00
_cell.angle_gamma   90.00
#
_symmetry.space_group_name_H-M   'P 1'
#
loop_
_entity.id
_entity.type
_entity.pdbx_description
1 polymer ?
#
loop_
_entity_poly.entity_id
_entity_poly.type
_entity_poly.pdbx_seq_one_letter_code
_entity_poly.pdbx_strand_id
1 'polypeptide(L)'
;MRLLSAALSLALALLSAGPGASAALAQVVKAGPAAAVPIVPGAPFRLTPATPAPGSVLSAPVLPTVPSASPSLKAVPTAVLPVAAAAAPLALPAAAIPRLAAGPLSQPSVQAPAAPATALETLTAGVRTVGRAATRQRGAVLDAFFTGAAARSGANGVVSASDSAPNSRPLLAAPSNAALEAEAVDPASPLAERRAALAAVSKLGGAEAKRTLLRIAAANKEGPAADYEVHRAALRALAEDHGVMRSLRPVSRAHADELLSRLADAKPRLAVFDYDDTLEKNSRPASPETGAALKAASDAGVDVAILSGRAFAAHGQVSVLESLAPLTAEQKAVLTVAGRGGAELAVYDVQGREARLGEPAYAKRPKSDGMAVLRGRQAAFERLRELMRWGLPAAAADTVMGWLTRIPETPTAASETLLVGDQFFGRRSADSAMTRATPGALSISVGRKGDPRLDDLFVWPTKGHAASMELLGALAKPADDGGFDRKAVIGFFLARSLSIFAFILTTIAYPGLAAPVVGWTVFGSLLALGPLAAIAAGPANGRRADTLSPRAVMALNMAIRAALALSLPAFAYLGVLNFWTLLLSAAANGWALSATMTTDSAMVRRLAGRHQNAVQTLSSMNFVALQVLFGLLLGIGSYIDAWDPMTPFFISAAVHAFVIVPLVLTLLPGGKPAAEPAAPSAGGLFAFAKRYWKEGLLTAAAAAAYLAWQTVLPLSAALFYWVLQTDAVKALRAGDYREVAPREKELAAAIDEAASPAQAAPLIKEAAAWKSRQFMTVLYTGLQAAMTYPFQNFALPLIAVTLMGPQGKAMFLGKLLGALYFGNLISNAAQADLPDLRLPLLGRIPGDRVLKALILALAGAWVYTGLVPGSALAAAAAVAAAAALMWFASKVTPRGWIHMLGFGLAAVSLPAAVWFFPGTIPFLSVQTALLLGMLAFGLFVGPASVSLNIYQQNNTDKGDLGKVFGTGSSFFNTFSSFSYALLGVGAAALSPAFPALFVPIGAAFLVTGFLFWTAHKRLPGLPPGFFKQP
;
A
#
# COMPACT_ATOMS: atom_id res chain seq x y z
N MET A 1 9.41 12.92 28.78
CA MET A 1 9.26 13.64 30.05
C MET A 1 10.55 14.38 30.42
N ARG A 2 11.62 13.72 30.92
CA ARG A 2 12.87 14.41 31.34
C ARG A 2 13.57 15.24 30.24
N LEU A 3 13.60 14.74 28.99
CA LEU A 3 14.13 15.49 27.83
C LEU A 3 13.29 16.72 27.45
N LEU A 4 11.97 16.61 27.54
CA LEU A 4 11.05 17.72 27.27
C LEU A 4 11.18 18.80 28.35
N SER A 5 11.28 18.37 29.62
CA SER A 5 11.52 19.25 30.75
C SER A 5 12.88 19.95 30.65
N ALA A 6 13.95 19.24 30.27
CA ALA A 6 15.27 19.85 30.08
C ALA A 6 15.31 20.85 28.91
N ALA A 7 14.66 20.54 27.78
CA ALA A 7 14.56 21.45 26.65
C ALA A 7 13.69 22.69 26.95
N LEU A 8 12.57 22.51 27.66
CA LEU A 8 11.75 23.63 28.14
C LEU A 8 12.51 24.49 29.14
N SER A 9 13.19 23.87 30.12
CA SER A 9 13.97 24.60 31.13
C SER A 9 15.14 25.36 30.50
N LEU A 10 15.80 24.81 29.48
CA LEU A 10 16.86 25.51 28.74
C LEU A 10 16.30 26.65 27.89
N ALA A 11 15.16 26.46 27.23
CA ALA A 11 14.47 27.50 26.48
C ALA A 11 13.97 28.64 27.40
N LEU A 12 13.39 28.29 28.56
CA LEU A 12 12.97 29.25 29.59
C LEU A 12 14.17 30.00 30.20
N ALA A 13 15.29 29.33 30.45
CA ALA A 13 16.51 29.96 30.96
C ALA A 13 17.18 30.89 29.95
N LEU A 14 17.13 30.56 28.65
CA LEU A 14 17.66 31.41 27.58
C LEU A 14 16.76 32.62 27.28
N LEU A 15 15.45 32.53 27.57
CA LEU A 15 14.49 33.61 27.39
C LEU A 15 14.38 34.55 28.60
N SER A 16 14.85 34.14 29.78
CA SER A 16 14.73 34.91 31.03
C SER A 16 15.98 35.73 31.41
N ALA A 17 17.12 35.55 30.74
CA ALA A 17 18.42 36.06 31.20
C ALA A 17 18.96 37.29 30.44
N GLY A 18 18.11 38.08 29.76
CA GLY A 18 18.55 39.27 29.02
C GLY A 18 17.82 40.55 29.46
N PRO A 19 18.53 41.63 29.85
CA PRO A 19 17.91 42.93 30.17
C PRO A 19 17.14 43.59 28.99
N GLY A 20 17.25 43.04 27.78
CA GLY A 20 16.44 43.45 26.61
C GLY A 20 15.04 42.79 26.52
N ALA A 21 14.78 41.68 27.22
CA ALA A 21 13.50 40.97 27.14
C ALA A 21 12.37 41.74 27.86
N SER A 22 12.69 42.47 28.93
CA SER A 22 11.75 43.35 29.63
C SER A 22 11.39 44.60 28.81
N ALA A 23 12.34 45.15 28.04
CA ALA A 23 12.11 46.29 27.15
C ALA A 23 11.22 45.91 25.94
N ALA A 24 11.43 44.72 25.36
CA ALA A 24 10.56 44.19 24.30
C ALA A 24 9.14 43.87 24.82
N LEU A 25 9.03 43.36 26.06
CA LEU A 25 7.73 43.15 26.72
C LEU A 25 7.00 44.48 26.97
N ALA A 26 7.72 45.53 27.39
CA ALA A 26 7.16 46.85 27.64
C ALA A 26 6.69 47.57 26.36
N GLN A 27 7.35 47.34 25.21
CA GLN A 27 6.91 47.87 23.91
C GLN A 27 5.66 47.16 23.38
N VAL A 28 5.52 45.85 23.62
CA VAL A 28 4.32 45.09 23.23
C VAL A 28 3.10 45.46 24.09
N VAL A 29 3.31 45.76 25.37
CA VAL A 29 2.22 46.20 26.28
C VAL A 29 1.75 47.63 25.99
N LYS A 30 2.60 48.50 25.41
CA LYS A 30 2.25 49.89 25.08
C LYS A 30 1.51 50.08 23.74
N ALA A 31 1.43 49.06 22.88
CA ALA A 31 0.83 49.15 21.54
C ALA A 31 -0.57 48.50 21.42
N GLY A 32 -1.27 48.25 22.54
CA GLY A 32 -2.67 47.82 22.52
C GLY A 32 -3.64 48.97 22.19
N PRO A 33 -4.71 48.75 21.42
CA PRO A 33 -5.69 49.79 21.10
C PRO A 33 -6.42 50.28 22.36
N ALA A 34 -6.77 51.57 22.35
CA ALA A 34 -7.45 52.26 23.44
C ALA A 34 -8.77 51.59 23.85
N ALA A 35 -8.87 51.34 25.17
CA ALA A 35 -10.08 51.18 25.99
C ALA A 35 -11.31 50.51 25.36
N ALA A 36 -11.44 49.20 25.58
CA ALA A 36 -12.74 48.53 25.59
C ALA A 36 -13.49 48.85 26.89
N VAL A 37 -14.73 49.35 26.75
CA VAL A 37 -15.70 49.61 27.81
C VAL A 37 -16.04 48.29 28.55
N PRO A 38 -16.17 48.27 29.89
CA PRO A 38 -16.49 47.05 30.62
C PRO A 38 -17.94 46.61 30.35
N ILE A 39 -18.11 45.36 29.92
CA ILE A 39 -19.41 44.70 29.79
C ILE A 39 -19.85 44.24 31.19
N VAL A 40 -20.92 44.85 31.71
CA VAL A 40 -21.67 44.41 32.90
C VAL A 40 -22.62 43.27 32.50
N PRO A 41 -22.84 42.23 33.33
CA PRO A 41 -23.73 41.12 32.99
C PRO A 41 -25.20 41.56 33.09
N GLY A 42 -25.90 41.64 31.96
CA GLY A 42 -27.33 41.94 31.87
C GLY A 42 -28.19 40.66 31.76
N ALA A 43 -29.23 40.61 32.60
CA ALA A 43 -30.29 39.61 32.68
C ALA A 43 -31.14 39.49 31.37
N PRO A 44 -31.99 38.47 31.21
CA PRO A 44 -32.58 38.10 29.91
C PRO A 44 -33.65 39.11 29.47
N PHE A 45 -33.53 39.66 28.26
CA PHE A 45 -34.48 40.61 27.71
C PHE A 45 -35.48 39.94 26.75
N ARG A 46 -36.75 40.25 26.98
CA ARG A 46 -37.94 39.87 26.19
C ARG A 46 -37.96 40.59 24.84
N LEU A 47 -38.42 39.88 23.81
CA LEU A 47 -38.71 40.42 22.48
C LEU A 47 -39.95 41.32 22.52
N THR A 48 -39.80 42.55 22.03
CA THR A 48 -40.92 43.38 21.52
C THR A 48 -40.53 43.93 20.14
N PRO A 49 -41.48 44.07 19.19
CA PRO A 49 -41.18 44.50 17.82
C PRO A 49 -41.17 46.02 17.74
N ALA A 50 -40.15 46.58 17.09
CA ALA A 50 -40.06 48.01 16.80
C ALA A 50 -40.27 48.28 15.30
N THR A 51 -41.19 49.18 15.03
CA THR A 51 -41.48 49.88 13.76
C THR A 51 -40.31 50.72 13.26
N PRO A 52 -40.16 50.94 11.93
CA PRO A 52 -39.08 51.75 11.38
C PRO A 52 -39.43 53.25 11.34
N ALA A 53 -38.45 54.10 11.64
CA ALA A 53 -38.46 55.53 11.36
C ALA A 53 -37.27 55.89 10.43
N PRO A 54 -37.36 57.00 9.66
CA PRO A 54 -36.72 57.12 8.35
C PRO A 54 -35.46 57.99 8.34
N GLY A 55 -34.61 57.74 7.32
CA GLY A 55 -33.85 58.78 6.64
C GLY A 55 -32.35 58.84 6.91
N SER A 56 -31.53 58.49 5.91
CA SER A 56 -30.39 59.30 5.47
C SER A 56 -30.01 58.89 4.04
N VAL A 57 -30.03 59.84 3.13
CA VAL A 57 -29.75 59.70 1.70
C VAL A 57 -28.29 60.05 1.45
N LEU A 58 -27.52 59.15 0.82
CA LEU A 58 -26.28 59.51 0.11
C LEU A 58 -26.20 58.69 -1.18
N SER A 59 -26.17 59.41 -2.30
CA SER A 59 -26.31 58.94 -3.66
C SER A 59 -25.01 58.37 -4.24
N ALA A 60 -25.11 57.28 -5.00
CA ALA A 60 -24.10 56.78 -5.92
C ALA A 60 -24.78 56.25 -7.20
N PRO A 61 -24.10 56.24 -8.36
CA PRO A 61 -24.75 56.33 -9.67
C PRO A 61 -25.33 55.01 -10.19
N VAL A 62 -26.39 55.20 -10.98
CA VAL A 62 -27.25 54.21 -11.62
C VAL A 62 -26.54 53.49 -12.78
N LEU A 63 -26.62 52.16 -12.79
CA LEU A 63 -26.45 51.29 -13.97
C LEU A 63 -27.75 50.51 -14.21
N PRO A 64 -28.14 50.25 -15.48
CA PRO A 64 -29.50 49.87 -15.83
C PRO A 64 -29.83 48.42 -15.49
N THR A 65 -30.97 48.22 -14.84
CA THR A 65 -31.58 46.91 -14.56
C THR A 65 -32.38 46.43 -15.78
N VAL A 66 -32.08 45.20 -16.23
CA VAL A 66 -32.90 44.43 -17.17
C VAL A 66 -33.88 43.57 -16.35
N PRO A 67 -35.19 43.51 -16.69
CA PRO A 67 -36.16 42.77 -15.88
C PRO A 67 -36.10 41.27 -16.21
N SER A 68 -35.75 40.45 -15.22
CA SER A 68 -35.93 38.99 -15.27
C SER A 68 -37.18 38.63 -14.47
N ALA A 69 -38.23 38.21 -15.17
CA ALA A 69 -39.44 37.66 -14.58
C ALA A 69 -39.13 36.29 -13.93
N SER A 70 -39.40 36.16 -12.64
CA SER A 70 -39.36 34.89 -11.92
C SER A 70 -40.74 34.21 -11.98
N PRO A 71 -40.87 32.96 -12.44
CA PRO A 71 -42.11 32.20 -12.25
C PRO A 71 -42.15 31.65 -10.82
N SER A 72 -43.22 31.96 -10.11
CA SER A 72 -43.55 31.39 -8.80
C SER A 72 -43.91 29.90 -8.95
N LEU A 73 -43.05 29.01 -8.44
CA LEU A 73 -43.37 27.58 -8.31
C LEU A 73 -43.98 27.31 -6.93
N LYS A 74 -45.19 26.71 -6.96
CA LYS A 74 -45.95 26.24 -5.80
C LYS A 74 -45.14 25.19 -5.02
N ALA A 75 -45.13 25.34 -3.70
CA ALA A 75 -44.57 24.38 -2.77
C ALA A 75 -45.29 23.02 -2.86
N VAL A 76 -44.51 21.95 -3.03
CA VAL A 76 -44.93 20.55 -2.84
C VAL A 76 -44.67 20.20 -1.37
N PRO A 77 -45.62 19.60 -0.62
CA PRO A 77 -45.41 19.28 0.78
C PRO A 77 -44.49 18.06 0.92
N THR A 78 -43.40 18.23 1.66
CA THR A 78 -42.49 17.15 2.06
C THR A 78 -43.15 16.33 3.17
N ALA A 79 -43.47 15.07 2.87
CA ALA A 79 -43.92 14.11 3.87
C ALA A 79 -42.77 13.79 4.84
N VAL A 80 -42.95 14.11 6.12
CA VAL A 80 -42.05 13.72 7.22
C VAL A 80 -42.44 12.30 7.66
N LEU A 81 -41.53 11.34 7.49
CA LEU A 81 -41.63 10.02 8.13
C LEU A 81 -41.09 10.10 9.57
N PRO A 82 -41.81 9.60 10.59
CA PRO A 82 -41.29 9.53 11.94
C PRO A 82 -40.38 8.30 12.09
N VAL A 83 -39.12 8.51 12.45
CA VAL A 83 -38.24 7.45 12.96
C VAL A 83 -38.44 7.39 14.47
N ALA A 84 -39.26 6.45 14.93
CA ALA A 84 -39.40 6.14 16.34
C ALA A 84 -38.21 5.28 16.81
N ALA A 85 -37.37 5.84 17.67
CA ALA A 85 -36.33 5.10 18.39
C ALA A 85 -36.95 4.51 19.67
N ALA A 86 -37.26 3.21 19.66
CA ALA A 86 -37.55 2.44 20.86
C ALA A 86 -36.26 1.75 21.34
N ALA A 87 -35.71 2.24 22.45
CA ALA A 87 -34.63 1.58 23.17
C ALA A 87 -35.22 0.52 24.11
N ALA A 88 -34.84 -0.74 23.93
CA ALA A 88 -35.05 -1.81 24.91
C ALA A 88 -33.67 -2.27 25.44
N PRO A 89 -33.49 -2.46 26.76
CA PRO A 89 -32.23 -2.91 27.32
C PRO A 89 -32.12 -4.44 27.24
N LEU A 90 -31.08 -4.93 26.55
CA LEU A 90 -30.68 -6.34 26.60
C LEU A 90 -29.73 -6.55 27.79
N ALA A 91 -30.24 -7.14 28.86
CA ALA A 91 -29.44 -7.72 29.92
C ALA A 91 -28.80 -9.03 29.42
N LEU A 92 -27.48 -9.16 29.53
CA LEU A 92 -26.75 -10.41 29.28
C LEU A 92 -26.48 -11.13 30.61
N PRO A 93 -26.67 -12.46 30.68
CA PRO A 93 -26.36 -13.23 31.88
C PRO A 93 -24.85 -13.46 32.02
N ALA A 94 -24.38 -13.43 33.27
CA ALA A 94 -23.02 -13.78 33.65
C ALA A 94 -22.76 -15.27 33.40
N ALA A 95 -21.76 -15.58 32.55
CA ALA A 95 -21.23 -16.93 32.38
C ALA A 95 -19.87 -17.04 33.06
N ALA A 96 -19.80 -17.98 34.00
CA ALA A 96 -18.65 -18.30 34.83
C ALA A 96 -17.46 -18.83 34.01
N ILE A 97 -16.25 -18.37 34.34
CA ILE A 97 -14.98 -18.90 33.83
C ILE A 97 -14.51 -20.02 34.77
N PRO A 98 -14.25 -21.25 34.29
CA PRO A 98 -13.63 -22.26 35.13
C PRO A 98 -12.14 -21.95 35.31
N ARG A 99 -11.71 -21.93 36.58
CA ARG A 99 -10.30 -21.96 36.99
C ARG A 99 -9.70 -23.31 36.58
N LEU A 100 -8.68 -23.29 35.72
CA LEU A 100 -7.80 -24.44 35.50
C LEU A 100 -6.55 -24.29 36.38
N ALA A 101 -6.40 -25.27 37.27
CA ALA A 101 -5.36 -25.42 38.26
C ALA A 101 -3.99 -25.64 37.62
N ALA A 102 -2.98 -25.01 38.21
CA ALA A 102 -1.58 -25.32 38.03
C ALA A 102 -1.26 -26.61 38.80
N GLY A 103 -0.58 -27.55 38.13
CA GLY A 103 0.01 -28.75 38.74
C GLY A 103 1.42 -28.97 38.18
N PRO A 104 2.42 -29.32 39.01
CA PRO A 104 3.83 -29.28 38.65
C PRO A 104 4.31 -30.63 38.10
N LEU A 105 5.24 -30.62 37.15
CA LEU A 105 6.07 -31.78 36.85
C LEU A 105 7.52 -31.35 36.71
N SER A 106 8.34 -31.96 37.56
CA SER A 106 9.79 -31.81 37.65
C SER A 106 10.49 -33.06 37.11
N GLN A 107 11.75 -32.85 36.69
CA GLN A 107 12.88 -33.80 36.53
C GLN A 107 13.10 -34.47 35.15
N PRO A 108 14.33 -34.94 34.83
CA PRO A 108 15.66 -34.40 35.15
C PRO A 108 16.58 -34.26 33.91
N SER A 109 17.66 -33.51 34.10
CA SER A 109 18.78 -33.32 33.18
C SER A 109 19.71 -34.54 33.11
N VAL A 110 20.09 -34.95 31.90
CA VAL A 110 21.37 -35.63 31.62
C VAL A 110 22.08 -34.84 30.52
N GLN A 111 23.28 -34.36 30.84
CA GLN A 111 24.18 -33.59 29.99
C GLN A 111 24.82 -34.49 28.92
N ALA A 112 24.67 -34.09 27.65
CA ALA A 112 25.61 -34.41 26.58
C ALA A 112 26.32 -33.10 26.18
N PRO A 113 27.59 -33.11 25.77
CA PRO A 113 28.31 -31.89 25.42
C PRO A 113 27.63 -31.21 24.22
N ALA A 114 27.28 -29.94 24.39
CA ALA A 114 26.52 -29.17 23.42
C ALA A 114 27.31 -28.96 22.12
N ALA A 115 26.71 -29.38 21.00
CA ALA A 115 27.03 -28.84 19.68
C ALA A 115 26.56 -27.38 19.59
N PRO A 116 27.25 -26.50 18.83
CA PRO A 116 26.91 -25.08 18.76
C PRO A 116 25.48 -24.88 18.25
N ALA A 117 24.68 -24.10 18.97
CA ALA A 117 23.22 -24.09 18.84
C ALA A 117 22.68 -23.15 17.76
N THR A 118 23.53 -22.33 17.12
CA THR A 118 23.08 -21.43 16.05
C THR A 118 24.12 -21.26 14.94
N ALA A 119 23.63 -21.00 13.73
CA ALA A 119 24.46 -20.63 12.57
C ALA A 119 25.34 -19.41 12.86
N LEU A 120 24.88 -18.48 13.72
CA LEU A 120 25.62 -17.29 14.11
C LEU A 120 26.82 -17.59 15.01
N GLU A 121 26.71 -18.55 15.94
CA GLU A 121 27.85 -18.98 16.78
C GLU A 121 28.91 -19.73 15.95
N THR A 122 28.47 -20.54 14.99
CA THR A 122 29.35 -21.20 14.02
C THR A 122 30.04 -20.17 13.12
N LEU A 123 29.31 -19.13 12.68
CA LEU A 123 29.87 -18.04 11.89
C LEU A 123 30.91 -17.25 12.69
N THR A 124 30.58 -16.91 13.94
CA THR A 124 31.42 -16.09 14.83
C THR A 124 32.70 -16.83 15.23
N ALA A 125 32.61 -18.15 15.44
CA ALA A 125 33.77 -18.99 15.70
C ALA A 125 34.69 -19.05 14.48
N GLY A 126 34.18 -19.29 13.26
CA GLY A 126 35.03 -19.35 12.08
C GLY A 126 35.61 -18.01 11.64
N VAL A 127 34.89 -16.89 11.84
CA VAL A 127 35.44 -15.54 11.60
C VAL A 127 36.61 -15.24 12.55
N ARG A 128 36.54 -15.68 13.82
CA ARG A 128 37.68 -15.57 14.76
C ARG A 128 38.86 -16.45 14.36
N THR A 129 38.62 -17.62 13.79
CA THR A 129 39.68 -18.52 13.29
C THR A 129 40.36 -17.95 12.04
N VAL A 130 39.59 -17.34 11.12
CA VAL A 130 40.12 -16.62 9.94
C VAL A 130 40.94 -15.40 10.38
N GLY A 131 40.47 -14.65 11.38
CA GLY A 131 41.19 -13.48 11.92
C GLY A 131 42.56 -13.83 12.50
N ARG A 132 42.70 -15.03 13.09
CA ARG A 132 43.95 -15.51 13.72
C ARG A 132 44.89 -16.29 12.80
N ALA A 133 44.41 -16.74 11.63
CA ALA A 133 45.26 -17.45 10.67
C ALA A 133 46.25 -16.50 9.96
N ALA A 134 47.49 -16.95 9.76
CA ALA A 134 48.51 -16.22 9.02
C ALA A 134 48.09 -16.01 7.55
N THR A 135 48.58 -14.93 6.91
CA THR A 135 48.05 -14.43 5.61
C THR A 135 48.02 -15.48 4.49
N ARG A 136 48.95 -16.44 4.50
CA ARG A 136 48.99 -17.54 3.51
C ARG A 136 48.03 -18.71 3.80
N GLN A 137 47.50 -18.82 5.02
CA GLN A 137 46.57 -19.87 5.44
C GLN A 137 45.10 -19.40 5.47
N ARG A 138 44.85 -18.07 5.41
CA ARG A 138 43.49 -17.51 5.43
C ARG A 138 42.61 -17.99 4.27
N GLY A 139 43.18 -18.19 3.09
CA GLY A 139 42.44 -18.71 1.92
C GLY A 139 41.87 -20.11 2.17
N ALA A 140 42.68 -21.05 2.67
CA ALA A 140 42.25 -22.42 2.96
C ALA A 140 41.24 -22.50 4.13
N VAL A 141 41.37 -21.62 5.12
CA VAL A 141 40.42 -21.52 6.25
C VAL A 141 39.09 -20.88 5.79
N LEU A 142 39.13 -19.89 4.91
CA LEU A 142 37.94 -19.29 4.30
C LEU A 142 37.22 -20.29 3.38
N ASP A 143 37.95 -21.04 2.56
CA ASP A 143 37.37 -22.08 1.71
C ASP A 143 36.71 -23.17 2.54
N ALA A 144 37.36 -23.70 3.58
CA ALA A 144 36.75 -24.69 4.47
C ALA A 144 35.51 -24.14 5.19
N PHE A 145 35.51 -22.84 5.50
CA PHE A 145 34.39 -22.15 6.15
C PHE A 145 33.18 -21.94 5.24
N PHE A 146 33.39 -21.68 3.95
CA PHE A 146 32.30 -21.49 2.98
C PHE A 146 31.83 -22.78 2.32
N THR A 147 32.69 -23.80 2.22
CA THR A 147 32.39 -25.06 1.52
C THR A 147 32.03 -26.22 2.44
N GLY A 148 32.29 -26.10 3.76
CA GLY A 148 32.00 -27.15 4.74
C GLY A 148 32.88 -28.40 4.64
N ALA A 149 33.92 -28.38 3.80
CA ALA A 149 34.78 -29.53 3.55
C ALA A 149 35.91 -29.65 4.59
N ALA A 150 35.98 -30.78 5.29
CA ALA A 150 37.14 -31.15 6.08
C ALA A 150 38.34 -31.41 5.15
N ALA A 151 39.39 -30.59 5.30
CA ALA A 151 40.59 -30.64 4.48
C ALA A 151 41.27 -32.01 4.50
N ARG A 152 41.42 -32.65 3.34
CA ARG A 152 42.50 -33.61 3.07
C ARG A 152 43.55 -32.93 2.21
N SER A 153 44.77 -32.92 2.71
CA SER A 153 45.97 -32.34 2.11
C SER A 153 46.37 -33.04 0.80
N GLY A 154 46.87 -32.24 -0.15
CA GLY A 154 47.65 -32.71 -1.29
C GLY A 154 48.19 -31.52 -2.09
N ALA A 155 49.48 -31.24 -1.92
CA ALA A 155 50.22 -30.14 -2.54
C ALA A 155 50.72 -30.49 -3.95
N ASN A 156 50.73 -29.52 -4.88
CA ASN A 156 51.89 -29.05 -5.67
C ASN A 156 51.47 -28.37 -6.99
N GLY A 157 52.14 -27.24 -7.32
CA GLY A 157 52.20 -26.69 -8.69
C GLY A 157 52.14 -25.17 -8.78
N VAL A 158 53.29 -24.51 -8.76
CA VAL A 158 53.51 -23.05 -8.89
C VAL A 158 54.03 -22.72 -10.30
N VAL A 159 53.32 -21.81 -10.99
CA VAL A 159 53.75 -20.69 -11.89
C VAL A 159 54.65 -20.94 -13.11
N SER A 160 54.20 -20.48 -14.30
CA SER A 160 54.86 -19.40 -15.09
C SER A 160 54.04 -18.94 -16.31
N ALA A 161 54.06 -17.63 -16.53
CA ALA A 161 53.44 -16.89 -17.62
C ALA A 161 54.39 -16.70 -18.81
N SER A 162 53.86 -16.51 -20.02
CA SER A 162 54.50 -15.66 -21.05
C SER A 162 53.50 -15.18 -22.10
N ASP A 163 53.73 -13.94 -22.54
CA ASP A 163 52.90 -13.07 -23.39
C ASP A 163 52.70 -13.54 -24.84
N SER A 164 51.51 -13.27 -25.40
CA SER A 164 51.30 -12.62 -26.73
C SER A 164 49.81 -12.61 -27.14
N ALA A 165 49.26 -11.42 -27.38
CA ALA A 165 48.04 -11.19 -28.18
C ALA A 165 48.46 -11.08 -29.66
N PRO A 166 47.65 -11.47 -30.69
CA PRO A 166 46.29 -10.91 -30.90
C PRO A 166 45.24 -11.81 -31.61
N ASN A 167 43.96 -11.43 -31.47
CA ASN A 167 42.86 -11.64 -32.43
C ASN A 167 42.73 -13.00 -33.16
N SER A 168 42.20 -13.98 -32.45
CA SER A 168 41.26 -14.96 -33.00
C SER A 168 40.49 -15.56 -31.84
N ARG A 169 39.23 -15.16 -31.60
CA ARG A 169 38.36 -16.00 -30.78
C ARG A 169 38.30 -17.34 -31.52
N PRO A 170 38.78 -18.45 -30.95
CA PRO A 170 38.52 -19.74 -31.56
C PRO A 170 36.99 -19.84 -31.63
N LEU A 171 36.46 -20.26 -32.77
CA LEU A 171 35.16 -20.89 -32.82
C LEU A 171 35.20 -21.97 -31.75
N LEU A 172 34.71 -21.66 -30.55
CA LEU A 172 34.62 -22.60 -29.44
C LEU A 172 33.86 -23.78 -30.04
N ALA A 173 34.57 -24.90 -30.20
CA ALA A 173 34.01 -26.10 -30.76
C ALA A 173 32.69 -26.35 -30.05
N ALA A 174 31.62 -26.55 -30.82
CA ALA A 174 30.31 -26.79 -30.24
C ALA A 174 30.46 -27.88 -29.17
N PRO A 175 29.93 -27.66 -27.95
CA PRO A 175 30.11 -28.60 -26.85
C PRO A 175 29.65 -29.99 -27.30
N SER A 176 30.43 -31.01 -26.95
CA SER A 176 30.11 -32.39 -27.32
C SER A 176 28.80 -32.84 -26.65
N ASN A 177 28.10 -33.82 -27.22
CA ASN A 177 26.90 -34.42 -26.61
C ASN A 177 27.15 -34.85 -25.15
N ALA A 178 28.33 -35.37 -24.85
CA ALA A 178 28.69 -35.79 -23.49
C ALA A 178 28.84 -34.60 -22.53
N ALA A 179 29.40 -33.47 -22.99
CA ALA A 179 29.49 -32.26 -22.18
C ALA A 179 28.10 -31.66 -21.91
N LEU A 180 27.24 -31.62 -22.93
CA LEU A 180 25.86 -31.16 -22.78
C LEU A 180 25.03 -32.08 -21.88
N GLU A 181 25.24 -33.40 -21.96
CA GLU A 181 24.60 -34.36 -21.07
C GLU A 181 25.03 -34.16 -19.63
N ALA A 182 26.35 -34.07 -19.38
CA ALA A 182 26.92 -33.84 -18.05
C ALA A 182 26.36 -32.57 -17.41
N GLU A 183 26.31 -31.47 -18.18
CA GLU A 183 25.71 -30.20 -17.76
C GLU A 183 24.22 -30.36 -17.44
N ALA A 184 23.44 -31.00 -18.32
CA ALA A 184 22.01 -31.17 -18.12
C ALA A 184 21.67 -32.01 -16.87
N VAL A 185 22.49 -33.00 -16.53
CA VAL A 185 22.26 -33.89 -15.37
C VAL A 185 22.93 -33.41 -14.08
N ASP A 186 23.81 -32.40 -14.12
CA ASP A 186 24.46 -31.89 -12.91
C ASP A 186 23.45 -31.11 -12.04
N PRO A 187 23.13 -31.58 -10.82
CA PRO A 187 22.23 -30.85 -9.92
C PRO A 187 22.84 -29.53 -9.39
N ALA A 188 24.16 -29.34 -9.46
CA ALA A 188 24.83 -28.11 -9.06
C ALA A 188 24.67 -26.99 -10.09
N SER A 189 24.44 -27.33 -11.36
CA SER A 189 24.23 -26.35 -12.42
C SER A 189 22.90 -25.61 -12.29
N PRO A 190 22.85 -24.29 -12.54
CA PRO A 190 21.60 -23.54 -12.59
C PRO A 190 20.58 -24.15 -13.56
N LEU A 191 19.30 -24.23 -13.17
CA LEU A 191 18.22 -24.83 -13.99
C LEU A 191 18.16 -24.25 -15.42
N ALA A 192 18.46 -22.97 -15.59
CA ALA A 192 18.50 -22.30 -16.89
C ALA A 192 19.58 -22.91 -17.82
N GLU A 193 20.77 -23.17 -17.29
CA GLU A 193 21.90 -23.75 -18.04
C GLU A 193 21.62 -25.20 -18.40
N ARG A 194 21.07 -25.97 -17.45
CA ARG A 194 20.66 -27.36 -17.66
C ARG A 194 19.60 -27.50 -18.76
N ARG A 195 18.60 -26.61 -18.77
CA ARG A 195 17.58 -26.55 -19.83
C ARG A 195 18.16 -26.11 -21.17
N ALA A 196 19.12 -25.17 -21.17
CA ALA A 196 19.81 -24.75 -22.39
C ALA A 196 20.64 -25.89 -22.98
N ALA A 197 21.35 -26.66 -22.14
CA ALA A 197 22.11 -27.84 -22.57
C ALA A 197 21.20 -28.91 -23.19
N LEU A 198 20.07 -29.20 -22.55
CA LEU A 198 19.04 -30.11 -23.08
C LEU A 198 18.47 -29.64 -24.42
N ALA A 199 18.16 -28.36 -24.55
CA ALA A 199 17.68 -27.78 -25.81
C ALA A 199 18.76 -27.87 -26.91
N ALA A 200 20.03 -27.74 -26.57
CA ALA A 200 21.14 -27.98 -27.50
C ALA A 200 21.21 -29.45 -27.94
N VAL A 201 21.05 -30.41 -27.03
CA VAL A 201 20.99 -31.85 -27.38
C VAL A 201 19.82 -32.13 -28.33
N SER A 202 18.63 -31.62 -28.04
CA SER A 202 17.44 -31.77 -28.90
C SER A 202 17.70 -31.27 -30.33
N LYS A 203 18.32 -30.10 -30.47
CA LYS A 203 18.66 -29.50 -31.79
C LYS A 203 19.64 -30.33 -32.61
N LEU A 204 20.49 -31.14 -31.99
CA LEU A 204 21.45 -31.98 -32.71
C LEU A 204 20.77 -33.12 -33.49
N GLY A 205 19.59 -33.56 -33.03
CA GLY A 205 18.81 -34.60 -33.70
C GLY A 205 19.51 -35.96 -33.84
N GLY A 206 18.89 -36.87 -34.58
CA GLY A 206 19.45 -38.20 -34.83
C GLY A 206 19.39 -39.18 -33.65
N ALA A 207 20.02 -40.35 -33.82
CA ALA A 207 19.94 -41.45 -32.87
C ALA A 207 20.68 -41.18 -31.56
N GLU A 208 21.81 -40.46 -31.60
CA GLU A 208 22.61 -40.18 -30.41
C GLU A 208 21.98 -39.10 -29.53
N ALA A 209 21.39 -38.03 -30.11
CA ALA A 209 20.60 -37.07 -29.34
C ALA A 209 19.43 -37.76 -28.63
N LYS A 210 18.71 -38.64 -29.34
CA LYS A 210 17.64 -39.46 -28.75
C LYS A 210 18.13 -40.30 -27.57
N ARG A 211 19.28 -40.98 -27.68
CA ARG A 211 19.88 -41.75 -26.57
C ARG A 211 20.29 -40.85 -25.41
N THR A 212 20.87 -39.70 -25.70
CA THR A 212 21.29 -38.70 -24.72
C THR A 212 20.09 -38.16 -23.94
N LEU A 213 19.02 -37.75 -24.62
CA LEU A 213 17.78 -37.31 -23.98
C LEU A 213 17.14 -38.40 -23.12
N LEU A 214 17.24 -39.68 -23.52
CA LEU A 214 16.77 -40.81 -22.71
C LEU A 214 17.59 -40.98 -21.42
N ARG A 215 18.91 -40.75 -21.47
CA ARG A 215 19.78 -40.77 -20.28
C ARG A 215 19.51 -39.58 -19.37
N ILE A 216 19.40 -38.36 -19.93
CA ILE A 216 19.01 -37.15 -19.18
C ILE A 216 17.67 -37.36 -18.47
N ALA A 217 16.66 -37.88 -19.19
CA ALA A 217 15.36 -38.17 -18.60
C ALA A 217 15.40 -39.25 -17.49
N ALA A 218 16.38 -40.15 -17.51
CA ALA A 218 16.53 -41.20 -16.50
C ALA A 218 17.32 -40.75 -15.26
N ALA A 219 18.05 -39.64 -15.33
CA ALA A 219 18.93 -39.13 -14.27
C ALA A 219 18.17 -38.52 -13.08
N ASN A 220 18.83 -38.43 -11.92
CA ASN A 220 18.40 -37.74 -10.70
C ASN A 220 16.94 -38.03 -10.29
N LYS A 221 16.55 -39.30 -10.18
CA LYS A 221 15.15 -39.70 -9.90
C LYS A 221 14.56 -39.09 -8.64
N GLU A 222 15.36 -39.05 -7.57
CA GLU A 222 15.00 -38.51 -6.26
C GLU A 222 15.40 -37.04 -6.07
N GLY A 223 15.75 -36.36 -7.16
CA GLY A 223 16.23 -34.99 -7.13
C GLY A 223 15.16 -33.95 -6.71
N PRO A 224 15.58 -32.70 -6.41
CA PRO A 224 14.69 -31.57 -6.16
C PRO A 224 13.83 -31.18 -7.37
N ALA A 225 12.97 -30.16 -7.20
CA ALA A 225 12.08 -29.64 -8.25
C ALA A 225 12.77 -29.37 -9.60
N ALA A 226 13.99 -28.81 -9.57
CA ALA A 226 14.77 -28.54 -10.77
C ALA A 226 15.08 -29.81 -11.60
N ASP A 227 15.36 -30.94 -10.95
CA ASP A 227 15.61 -32.22 -11.65
C ASP A 227 14.35 -32.76 -12.31
N TYR A 228 13.18 -32.55 -11.70
CA TYR A 228 11.90 -32.91 -12.30
C TYR A 228 11.63 -32.11 -13.58
N GLU A 229 11.96 -30.82 -13.55
CA GLU A 229 11.80 -29.93 -14.69
C GLU A 229 12.70 -30.30 -15.87
N VAL A 230 13.94 -30.71 -15.59
CA VAL A 230 14.85 -31.24 -16.62
C VAL A 230 14.33 -32.57 -17.17
N HIS A 231 13.88 -33.49 -16.30
CA HIS A 231 13.25 -34.76 -16.71
C HIS A 231 12.06 -34.52 -17.66
N ARG A 232 11.15 -33.62 -17.28
CA ARG A 232 9.97 -33.25 -18.09
C ARG A 232 10.39 -32.68 -19.44
N ALA A 233 11.32 -31.73 -19.46
CA ALA A 233 11.82 -31.13 -20.69
C ALA A 233 12.44 -32.17 -21.64
N ALA A 234 13.18 -33.15 -21.09
CA ALA A 234 13.83 -34.19 -21.89
C ALA A 234 12.81 -35.14 -22.52
N LEU A 235 11.80 -35.55 -21.74
CA LEU A 235 10.71 -36.37 -22.24
C LEU A 235 9.82 -35.63 -23.25
N ARG A 236 9.66 -34.32 -23.09
CA ARG A 236 8.94 -33.48 -24.06
C ARG A 236 9.68 -33.43 -25.39
N ALA A 237 10.98 -33.13 -25.38
CA ALA A 237 11.82 -33.15 -26.58
C ALA A 237 11.80 -34.52 -27.26
N LEU A 238 11.88 -35.63 -26.51
CA LEU A 238 11.74 -36.97 -27.06
C LEU A 238 10.39 -37.21 -27.75
N ALA A 239 9.30 -36.69 -27.19
CA ALA A 239 7.97 -36.84 -27.75
C ALA A 239 7.77 -35.97 -29.00
N GLU A 240 8.27 -34.74 -29.00
CA GLU A 240 8.12 -33.75 -30.07
C GLU A 240 9.08 -34.03 -31.24
N ASP A 241 10.37 -34.24 -30.97
CA ASP A 241 11.42 -34.32 -32.00
C ASP A 241 11.63 -35.75 -32.52
N HIS A 242 11.32 -36.76 -31.70
CA HIS A 242 11.61 -38.17 -32.02
C HIS A 242 10.39 -39.08 -32.00
N GLY A 243 9.19 -38.55 -31.73
CA GLY A 243 7.95 -39.32 -31.63
C GLY A 243 7.93 -40.36 -30.50
N VAL A 244 8.86 -40.27 -29.54
CA VAL A 244 9.00 -41.23 -28.43
C VAL A 244 8.21 -40.74 -27.24
N MET A 245 6.96 -41.19 -27.14
CA MET A 245 6.08 -40.85 -26.02
C MET A 245 6.41 -41.70 -24.78
N ARG A 246 6.84 -41.06 -23.69
CA ARG A 246 7.00 -41.71 -22.37
C ARG A 246 6.26 -40.91 -21.31
N SER A 247 5.78 -41.61 -20.29
CA SER A 247 5.14 -40.96 -19.15
C SER A 247 6.18 -40.24 -18.30
N LEU A 248 5.78 -39.09 -17.75
CA LEU A 248 6.44 -38.49 -16.60
C LEU A 248 6.54 -39.50 -15.44
N ARG A 249 7.64 -39.45 -14.70
CA ARG A 249 7.79 -40.16 -13.43
C ARG A 249 7.04 -39.41 -12.31
N PRO A 250 6.71 -40.10 -11.20
CA PRO A 250 6.24 -39.42 -10.00
C PRO A 250 7.26 -38.40 -9.48
N VAL A 251 6.80 -37.28 -8.93
CA VAL A 251 7.66 -36.35 -8.20
C VAL A 251 8.21 -37.04 -6.94
N SER A 252 9.41 -36.64 -6.51
CA SER A 252 9.99 -37.08 -5.24
C SER A 252 9.12 -36.61 -4.07
N ARG A 253 9.21 -37.28 -2.91
CA ARG A 253 8.42 -36.88 -1.73
C ARG A 253 8.73 -35.46 -1.28
N ALA A 254 10.01 -35.06 -1.31
CA ALA A 254 10.42 -33.70 -0.97
C ALA A 254 9.79 -32.65 -1.90
N HIS A 255 9.72 -32.91 -3.20
CA HIS A 255 9.06 -32.01 -4.15
C HIS A 255 7.53 -32.02 -3.99
N ALA A 256 6.92 -33.16 -3.66
CA ALA A 256 5.50 -33.22 -3.30
C ALA A 256 5.20 -32.36 -2.05
N ASP A 257 6.02 -32.45 -1.00
CA ASP A 257 5.86 -31.66 0.22
C ASP A 257 6.05 -30.15 -0.05
N GLU A 258 6.98 -29.79 -0.95
CA GLU A 258 7.13 -28.41 -1.45
C GLU A 258 5.86 -27.93 -2.17
N LEU A 259 5.27 -28.73 -3.04
CA LEU A 259 4.01 -28.41 -3.72
C LEU A 259 2.84 -28.30 -2.74
N LEU A 260 2.75 -29.18 -1.73
CA LEU A 260 1.74 -29.09 -0.68
C LEU A 260 1.89 -27.82 0.16
N SER A 261 3.12 -27.41 0.49
CA SER A 261 3.38 -26.14 1.17
C SER A 261 2.93 -24.97 0.31
N ARG A 262 3.32 -24.94 -0.96
CA ARG A 262 2.90 -23.90 -1.92
C ARG A 262 1.38 -23.83 -2.06
N LEU A 263 0.69 -24.97 -2.11
CA LEU A 263 -0.78 -25.02 -2.18
C LEU A 263 -1.45 -24.52 -0.89
N ALA A 264 -0.85 -24.76 0.27
CA ALA A 264 -1.36 -24.24 1.54
C ALA A 264 -1.19 -22.70 1.63
N ASP A 265 -0.07 -22.19 1.14
CA ASP A 265 0.30 -20.77 1.21
C ASP A 265 -0.38 -19.93 0.12
N ALA A 266 -0.38 -20.42 -1.12
CA ALA A 266 -0.90 -19.81 -2.33
C ALA A 266 -2.02 -20.68 -2.93
N LYS A 267 -3.15 -20.73 -2.24
CA LYS A 267 -4.28 -21.57 -2.62
C LYS A 267 -4.84 -21.19 -4.00
N PRO A 268 -5.19 -22.19 -4.83
CA PRO A 268 -5.94 -21.94 -6.05
C PRO A 268 -7.31 -21.34 -5.70
N ARG A 269 -7.80 -20.48 -6.58
CA ARG A 269 -9.16 -19.97 -6.52
C ARG A 269 -10.18 -21.08 -6.80
N LEU A 270 -9.84 -21.97 -7.74
CA LEU A 270 -10.68 -23.08 -8.18
C LEU A 270 -9.86 -24.38 -8.19
N ALA A 271 -10.34 -25.41 -7.50
CA ALA A 271 -9.80 -26.76 -7.58
C ALA A 271 -10.82 -27.68 -8.27
N VAL A 272 -10.45 -28.21 -9.43
CA VAL A 272 -11.28 -29.12 -10.22
C VAL A 272 -10.73 -30.53 -10.12
N PHE A 273 -11.58 -31.45 -9.66
CA PHE A 273 -11.24 -32.85 -9.50
C PHE A 273 -12.02 -33.68 -10.50
N ASP A 274 -11.36 -34.62 -11.18
CA ASP A 274 -12.08 -35.78 -11.69
C ASP A 274 -12.65 -36.58 -10.51
N TYR A 275 -13.76 -37.27 -10.75
CA TYR A 275 -14.37 -38.11 -9.74
C TYR A 275 -13.76 -39.51 -9.73
N ASP A 276 -13.74 -40.16 -10.89
CA ASP A 276 -13.49 -41.59 -11.03
C ASP A 276 -12.01 -41.91 -10.90
N ASP A 277 -11.68 -42.82 -9.98
CA ASP A 277 -10.34 -43.25 -9.60
C ASP A 277 -9.40 -42.10 -9.16
N THR A 278 -9.96 -40.91 -8.98
CA THR A 278 -9.30 -39.68 -8.50
C THR A 278 -9.77 -39.33 -7.08
N LEU A 279 -11.03 -38.91 -6.92
CA LEU A 279 -11.61 -38.68 -5.60
C LEU A 279 -12.06 -39.98 -4.96
N GLU A 280 -12.66 -40.86 -5.75
CA GLU A 280 -13.21 -42.13 -5.28
C GLU A 280 -13.01 -43.21 -6.34
N LYS A 281 -12.99 -44.48 -5.91
CA LYS A 281 -12.93 -45.59 -6.86
C LYS A 281 -14.16 -45.58 -7.78
N ASN A 282 -13.97 -45.89 -9.06
CA ASN A 282 -15.07 -45.97 -10.02
C ASN A 282 -16.23 -46.85 -9.50
N SER A 283 -17.44 -46.33 -9.64
CA SER A 283 -18.75 -46.84 -9.20
C SER A 283 -18.92 -46.98 -7.69
N ARG A 284 -18.07 -46.31 -6.89
CA ARG A 284 -18.28 -46.21 -5.44
C ARG A 284 -18.92 -44.88 -5.04
N PRO A 285 -19.80 -44.89 -4.02
CA PRO A 285 -20.26 -43.66 -3.39
C PRO A 285 -19.10 -42.92 -2.71
N ALA A 286 -19.25 -41.59 -2.58
CA ALA A 286 -18.35 -40.73 -1.85
C ALA A 286 -18.30 -41.13 -0.37
N SER A 287 -17.08 -41.28 0.14
CA SER A 287 -16.85 -41.50 1.55
C SER A 287 -17.15 -40.22 2.35
N PRO A 288 -17.54 -40.34 3.64
CA PRO A 288 -17.66 -39.19 4.54
C PRO A 288 -16.36 -38.38 4.66
N GLU A 289 -15.22 -39.06 4.55
CA GLU A 289 -13.88 -38.46 4.58
C GLU A 289 -13.66 -37.52 3.38
N THR A 290 -13.97 -37.98 2.16
CA THR A 290 -13.96 -37.14 0.95
C THR A 290 -14.85 -35.92 1.12
N GLY A 291 -16.09 -36.10 1.60
CA GLY A 291 -17.01 -35.00 1.85
C GLY A 291 -16.46 -33.96 2.83
N ALA A 292 -15.85 -34.41 3.92
CA ALA A 292 -15.26 -33.54 4.93
C ALA A 292 -14.05 -32.76 4.38
N ALA A 293 -13.20 -33.40 3.58
CA ALA A 293 -12.02 -32.76 3.00
C ALA A 293 -12.37 -31.73 1.92
N LEU A 294 -13.36 -32.02 1.05
CA LEU A 294 -13.87 -31.04 0.08
C LEU A 294 -14.48 -29.83 0.78
N LYS A 295 -15.25 -30.06 1.85
CA LYS A 295 -15.80 -28.97 2.67
C LYS A 295 -14.70 -28.16 3.35
N ALA A 296 -13.71 -28.80 3.94
CA ALA A 296 -12.62 -28.11 4.62
C ALA A 296 -11.81 -27.24 3.63
N ALA A 297 -11.54 -27.72 2.42
CA ALA A 297 -10.92 -26.90 1.36
C ALA A 297 -11.79 -25.67 1.01
N SER A 298 -13.11 -25.85 0.91
CA SER A 298 -14.05 -24.75 0.65
C SER A 298 -14.15 -23.75 1.80
N ASP A 299 -14.21 -24.22 3.04
CA ASP A 299 -14.20 -23.37 4.23
C ASP A 299 -12.90 -22.54 4.30
N ALA A 300 -11.81 -23.10 3.75
CA ALA A 300 -10.51 -22.45 3.64
C ALA A 300 -10.38 -21.53 2.40
N GLY A 301 -11.47 -21.29 1.66
CA GLY A 301 -11.59 -20.28 0.61
C GLY A 301 -11.48 -20.79 -0.84
N VAL A 302 -11.27 -22.09 -1.05
CA VAL A 302 -11.09 -22.70 -2.38
C VAL A 302 -12.44 -23.10 -2.95
N ASP A 303 -12.79 -22.65 -4.16
CA ASP A 303 -13.97 -23.17 -4.82
C ASP A 303 -13.68 -24.58 -5.35
N VAL A 304 -14.50 -25.54 -4.95
CA VAL A 304 -14.30 -26.96 -5.28
C VAL A 304 -15.32 -27.39 -6.33
N ALA A 305 -14.81 -27.94 -7.44
CA ALA A 305 -15.62 -28.47 -8.51
C ALA A 305 -15.26 -29.94 -8.82
N ILE A 306 -16.27 -30.72 -9.17
CA ILE A 306 -16.12 -32.11 -9.64
C ILE A 306 -16.47 -32.12 -11.14
N LEU A 307 -15.53 -32.52 -11.99
CA LEU A 307 -15.73 -32.64 -13.44
C LEU A 307 -15.69 -34.11 -13.86
N SER A 308 -16.87 -34.72 -13.96
CA SER A 308 -17.03 -36.13 -14.27
C SER A 308 -17.46 -36.38 -15.72
N GLY A 309 -17.03 -37.51 -16.27
CA GLY A 309 -17.54 -38.04 -17.53
C GLY A 309 -18.94 -38.67 -17.42
N ARG A 310 -19.44 -38.91 -16.20
CA ARG A 310 -20.74 -39.55 -15.94
C ARG A 310 -21.90 -38.58 -16.09
N ALA A 311 -23.06 -39.13 -16.42
CA ALA A 311 -24.32 -38.40 -16.43
C ALA A 311 -24.89 -38.22 -15.02
N PHE A 312 -25.80 -37.26 -14.87
CA PHE A 312 -26.63 -37.06 -13.68
C PHE A 312 -27.72 -38.13 -13.56
N ALA A 313 -28.22 -38.64 -14.69
CA ALA A 313 -29.13 -39.78 -14.72
C ALA A 313 -28.36 -41.10 -14.87
N ALA A 314 -28.74 -42.12 -14.12
CA ALA A 314 -28.17 -43.45 -14.25
C ALA A 314 -28.58 -44.10 -15.58
N HIS A 315 -27.59 -44.63 -16.32
CA HIS A 315 -27.80 -45.42 -17.54
C HIS A 315 -27.04 -46.76 -17.43
N GLY A 316 -27.37 -47.56 -16.39
CA GLY A 316 -26.69 -48.82 -16.09
C GLY A 316 -25.37 -48.68 -15.31
N GLN A 317 -25.02 -47.46 -14.89
CA GLN A 317 -23.91 -47.15 -13.97
C GLN A 317 -24.38 -46.11 -12.95
N VAL A 318 -23.80 -46.14 -11.74
CA VAL A 318 -24.10 -45.18 -10.66
C VAL A 318 -23.77 -43.77 -11.15
N SER A 319 -24.76 -42.87 -11.13
CA SER A 319 -24.55 -41.49 -11.58
C SER A 319 -23.58 -40.75 -10.64
N VAL A 320 -23.02 -39.63 -11.10
CA VAL A 320 -22.16 -38.81 -10.22
C VAL A 320 -22.95 -38.27 -9.02
N LEU A 321 -24.22 -37.92 -9.21
CA LEU A 321 -25.08 -37.38 -8.14
C LEU A 321 -25.49 -38.45 -7.14
N GLU A 322 -25.80 -39.67 -7.60
CA GLU A 322 -26.01 -40.84 -6.73
C GLU A 322 -24.77 -41.17 -5.92
N SER A 323 -23.58 -41.06 -6.53
CA SER A 323 -22.33 -41.29 -5.84
C SER A 323 -22.10 -40.25 -4.73
N LEU A 324 -22.59 -39.03 -4.88
CA LEU A 324 -22.55 -37.98 -3.85
C LEU A 324 -23.68 -38.06 -2.83
N ALA A 325 -24.66 -38.96 -3.00
CA ALA A 325 -25.82 -39.07 -2.11
C ALA A 325 -25.48 -39.22 -0.61
N PRO A 326 -24.43 -39.98 -0.20
CA PRO A 326 -24.06 -40.14 1.20
C PRO A 326 -23.53 -38.87 1.88
N LEU A 327 -23.14 -37.84 1.11
CA LEU A 327 -22.62 -36.59 1.68
C LEU A 327 -23.72 -35.81 2.40
N THR A 328 -23.34 -35.14 3.49
CA THR A 328 -24.27 -34.27 4.23
C THR A 328 -24.69 -33.06 3.40
N ALA A 329 -25.78 -32.40 3.78
CA ALA A 329 -26.24 -31.18 3.14
C ALA A 329 -25.15 -30.09 3.10
N GLU A 330 -24.44 -29.89 4.22
CA GLU A 330 -23.34 -28.91 4.31
C GLU A 330 -22.16 -29.26 3.40
N GLN A 331 -21.84 -30.55 3.27
CA GLN A 331 -20.77 -31.02 2.37
C GLN A 331 -21.16 -30.87 0.90
N LYS A 332 -22.44 -31.07 0.55
CA LYS A 332 -22.94 -30.86 -0.82
C LYS A 332 -23.00 -29.38 -1.19
N ALA A 333 -23.46 -28.52 -0.27
CA ALA A 333 -23.69 -27.08 -0.50
C ALA A 333 -22.46 -26.32 -1.00
N VAL A 334 -21.26 -26.84 -0.76
CA VAL A 334 -20.00 -26.21 -1.19
C VAL A 334 -19.53 -26.67 -2.58
N LEU A 335 -20.14 -27.71 -3.16
CA LEU A 335 -19.69 -28.34 -4.40
C LEU A 335 -20.35 -27.74 -5.63
N THR A 336 -19.58 -27.64 -6.71
CA THR A 336 -20.11 -27.53 -8.08
C THR A 336 -19.83 -28.83 -8.81
N VAL A 337 -20.84 -29.44 -9.43
CA VAL A 337 -20.70 -30.72 -10.15
C VAL A 337 -20.98 -30.50 -11.62
N ALA A 338 -20.03 -30.93 -12.46
CA ALA A 338 -20.10 -30.88 -13.91
C ALA A 338 -20.11 -32.32 -14.46
N GLY A 339 -21.29 -32.79 -14.87
CA GLY A 339 -21.50 -34.11 -15.49
C GLY A 339 -21.33 -34.09 -17.00
N ARG A 340 -21.13 -35.26 -17.61
CA ARG A 340 -20.91 -35.48 -19.06
C ARG A 340 -19.83 -34.57 -19.67
N GLY A 341 -18.75 -34.32 -18.91
CA GLY A 341 -17.70 -33.38 -19.32
C GLY A 341 -18.12 -31.91 -19.29
N GLY A 342 -19.09 -31.56 -18.44
CA GLY A 342 -19.63 -30.20 -18.26
C GLY A 342 -20.83 -29.86 -19.13
N ALA A 343 -21.46 -30.86 -19.75
CA ALA A 343 -22.74 -30.70 -20.45
C ALA A 343 -23.91 -30.56 -19.46
N GLU A 344 -23.76 -31.11 -18.25
CA GLU A 344 -24.72 -31.02 -17.15
C GLU A 344 -24.03 -30.33 -15.98
N LEU A 345 -24.71 -29.39 -15.32
CA LEU A 345 -24.17 -28.67 -14.17
C LEU A 345 -25.15 -28.73 -13.02
N ALA A 346 -24.64 -28.93 -11.81
CA ALA A 346 -25.42 -28.89 -10.58
C ALA A 346 -24.66 -28.13 -9.49
N VAL A 347 -25.40 -27.38 -8.72
CA VAL A 347 -25.00 -26.87 -7.40
C VAL A 347 -26.01 -27.35 -6.37
N TYR A 348 -25.66 -27.27 -5.08
CA TYR A 348 -26.56 -27.67 -4.01
C TYR A 348 -26.89 -26.50 -3.10
N ASP A 349 -28.11 -26.50 -2.56
CA ASP A 349 -28.52 -25.58 -1.51
C ASP A 349 -28.03 -26.03 -0.12
N VAL A 350 -28.32 -25.24 0.91
CA VAL A 350 -27.94 -25.55 2.30
C VAL A 350 -28.67 -26.76 2.89
N GLN A 351 -29.73 -27.23 2.24
CA GLN A 351 -30.44 -28.47 2.58
C GLN A 351 -29.91 -29.67 1.75
N GLY A 352 -28.91 -29.47 0.88
CA GLY A 352 -28.36 -30.50 0.02
C GLY A 352 -29.24 -30.86 -1.18
N ARG A 353 -30.25 -30.04 -1.50
CA ARG A 353 -31.08 -30.21 -2.69
C ARG A 353 -30.34 -29.67 -3.91
N GLU A 354 -30.39 -30.43 -4.99
CA GLU A 354 -29.74 -30.05 -6.24
C GLU A 354 -30.51 -28.95 -6.99
N ALA A 355 -29.78 -28.00 -7.54
CA ALA A 355 -30.26 -27.08 -8.56
C ALA A 355 -29.43 -27.31 -9.83
N ARG A 356 -30.10 -27.79 -10.88
CA ARG A 356 -29.46 -28.10 -12.17
C ARG A 356 -29.46 -26.85 -13.04
N LEU A 357 -28.31 -26.58 -13.65
CA LEU A 357 -28.11 -25.44 -14.53
C LEU A 357 -27.96 -25.90 -15.98
N GLY A 358 -28.83 -25.40 -16.86
CA GLY A 358 -28.80 -25.68 -18.31
C GLY A 358 -29.71 -26.82 -18.75
N GLU A 359 -29.96 -26.91 -20.06
CA GLU A 359 -30.76 -27.99 -20.65
C GLU A 359 -29.99 -29.32 -20.62
N PRO A 360 -30.69 -30.47 -20.42
CA PRO A 360 -30.06 -31.78 -20.48
C PRO A 360 -29.53 -32.05 -21.89
N ALA A 361 -28.23 -31.81 -22.08
CA ALA A 361 -27.56 -32.19 -23.31
C ALA A 361 -27.41 -33.72 -23.34
N TYR A 362 -28.03 -34.37 -24.33
CA TYR A 362 -27.94 -35.82 -24.51
C TYR A 362 -26.54 -36.31 -24.92
N ALA A 363 -25.69 -35.42 -25.47
CA ALA A 363 -24.35 -35.76 -25.94
C ALA A 363 -23.26 -35.47 -24.89
N LYS A 364 -22.33 -36.42 -24.72
CA LYS A 364 -21.11 -36.25 -23.91
C LYS A 364 -20.22 -35.17 -24.54
N ARG A 365 -19.84 -34.16 -23.76
CA ARG A 365 -18.87 -33.13 -24.17
C ARG A 365 -17.45 -33.52 -23.74
N PRO A 366 -16.43 -33.04 -24.45
CA PRO A 366 -15.05 -33.17 -23.97
C PRO A 366 -14.88 -32.35 -22.68
N LYS A 367 -14.06 -32.85 -21.74
CA LYS A 367 -13.80 -32.15 -20.46
C LYS A 367 -13.20 -30.75 -20.63
N SER A 368 -12.61 -30.44 -21.80
CA SER A 368 -12.16 -29.09 -22.15
C SER A 368 -13.30 -28.06 -22.09
N ASP A 369 -14.49 -28.44 -22.54
CA ASP A 369 -15.66 -27.56 -22.57
C ASP A 369 -16.17 -27.34 -21.16
N GLY A 370 -16.19 -28.40 -20.35
CA GLY A 370 -16.51 -28.31 -18.93
C GLY A 370 -15.56 -27.39 -18.16
N MET A 371 -14.26 -27.42 -18.46
CA MET A 371 -13.31 -26.48 -17.88
C MET A 371 -13.58 -25.02 -18.26
N ALA A 372 -13.91 -24.76 -19.53
CA ALA A 372 -14.28 -23.42 -19.98
C ALA A 372 -15.52 -22.90 -19.24
N VAL A 373 -16.51 -23.79 -19.03
CA VAL A 373 -17.74 -23.47 -18.30
C VAL A 373 -17.47 -23.24 -16.81
N LEU A 374 -16.74 -24.13 -16.14
CA LEU A 374 -16.41 -24.01 -14.71
C LEU A 374 -15.63 -22.73 -14.41
N ARG A 375 -14.62 -22.40 -15.22
CA ARG A 375 -13.83 -21.17 -15.07
C ARG A 375 -14.59 -19.92 -15.45
N GLY A 376 -15.40 -19.99 -16.51
CA GLY A 376 -16.13 -18.85 -17.05
C GLY A 376 -17.42 -18.50 -16.32
N ARG A 377 -17.96 -19.41 -15.49
CA ARG A 377 -19.22 -19.24 -14.74
C ARG A 377 -19.09 -19.39 -13.22
N GLN A 378 -17.87 -19.33 -12.69
CA GLN A 378 -17.64 -19.52 -11.25
C GLN A 378 -18.44 -18.52 -10.40
N ALA A 379 -18.44 -17.24 -10.78
CA ALA A 379 -19.18 -16.22 -10.06
C ALA A 379 -20.69 -16.45 -10.14
N ALA A 380 -21.20 -16.96 -11.26
CA ALA A 380 -22.59 -17.41 -11.34
C ALA A 380 -22.90 -18.53 -10.34
N PHE A 381 -22.04 -19.54 -10.21
CA PHE A 381 -22.26 -20.64 -9.25
C PHE A 381 -22.19 -20.17 -7.79
N GLU A 382 -21.29 -19.24 -7.46
CA GLU A 382 -21.23 -18.60 -6.15
C GLU A 382 -22.52 -17.84 -5.84
N ARG A 383 -23.01 -17.02 -6.78
CA ARG A 383 -24.25 -16.24 -6.63
C ARG A 383 -25.47 -17.13 -6.48
N LEU A 384 -25.58 -18.19 -7.27
CA LEU A 384 -26.66 -19.15 -7.15
C LEU A 384 -26.65 -19.84 -5.78
N ARG A 385 -25.48 -20.30 -5.31
CA ARG A 385 -25.33 -20.87 -3.96
C ARG A 385 -25.76 -19.89 -2.86
N GLU A 386 -25.41 -18.60 -3.00
CA GLU A 386 -25.83 -17.56 -2.04
C GLU A 386 -27.34 -17.28 -2.07
N LEU A 387 -27.95 -17.19 -3.26
CA LEU A 387 -29.40 -17.03 -3.41
C LEU A 387 -30.15 -18.20 -2.75
N MET A 388 -29.70 -19.43 -3.00
CA MET A 388 -30.29 -20.63 -2.38
C MET A 388 -30.06 -20.65 -0.87
N ARG A 389 -28.90 -20.22 -0.38
CA ARG A 389 -28.63 -20.06 1.05
C ARG A 389 -29.57 -19.07 1.72
N TRP A 390 -30.07 -18.09 0.97
CA TRP A 390 -31.08 -17.14 1.44
C TRP A 390 -32.53 -17.68 1.31
N GLY A 391 -32.68 -18.95 0.96
CA GLY A 391 -33.96 -19.63 0.91
C GLY A 391 -34.73 -19.44 -0.39
N LEU A 392 -34.12 -18.87 -1.44
CA LEU A 392 -34.78 -18.82 -2.75
C LEU A 392 -34.89 -20.24 -3.32
N PRO A 393 -36.10 -20.68 -3.73
CA PRO A 393 -36.26 -21.92 -4.48
C PRO A 393 -35.41 -21.87 -5.76
N ALA A 394 -34.89 -23.03 -6.19
CA ALA A 394 -34.03 -23.13 -7.37
C ALA A 394 -34.60 -22.41 -8.62
N ALA A 395 -35.90 -22.59 -8.90
CA ALA A 395 -36.56 -21.94 -10.04
C ALA A 395 -36.57 -20.39 -9.96
N ALA A 396 -36.74 -19.84 -8.75
CA ALA A 396 -36.66 -18.40 -8.53
C ALA A 396 -35.22 -17.91 -8.64
N ALA A 397 -34.28 -18.68 -8.09
CA ALA A 397 -32.86 -18.37 -8.18
C ALA A 397 -32.38 -18.38 -9.64
N ASP A 398 -32.82 -19.32 -10.48
CA ASP A 398 -32.53 -19.36 -11.92
C ASP A 398 -33.06 -18.12 -12.65
N THR A 399 -34.26 -17.67 -12.30
CA THR A 399 -34.84 -16.43 -12.85
C THR A 399 -33.98 -15.21 -12.51
N VAL A 400 -33.52 -15.10 -11.25
CA VAL A 400 -32.62 -14.04 -10.79
C VAL A 400 -31.24 -14.17 -11.47
N MET A 401 -30.75 -15.40 -11.66
CA MET A 401 -29.51 -15.68 -12.36
C MET A 401 -29.57 -15.25 -13.84
N GLY A 402 -30.72 -15.33 -14.51
CA GLY A 402 -30.91 -14.78 -15.85
C GLY A 402 -30.64 -13.27 -15.95
N TRP A 403 -30.83 -12.52 -14.86
CA TRP A 403 -30.44 -11.12 -14.75
C TRP A 403 -28.97 -10.97 -14.33
N LEU A 404 -28.52 -11.70 -13.31
CA LEU A 404 -27.16 -11.58 -12.76
C LEU A 404 -26.07 -12.04 -13.73
N THR A 405 -26.36 -13.00 -14.61
CA THR A 405 -25.43 -13.46 -15.67
C THR A 405 -25.16 -12.40 -16.73
N ARG A 406 -25.94 -11.31 -16.78
CA ARG A 406 -25.64 -10.15 -17.63
C ARG A 406 -24.47 -9.32 -17.09
N ILE A 407 -24.11 -9.49 -15.82
CA ILE A 407 -22.92 -8.87 -15.23
C ILE A 407 -21.71 -9.63 -15.77
N PRO A 408 -20.78 -8.98 -16.50
CA PRO A 408 -19.62 -9.64 -17.08
C PRO A 408 -18.79 -10.34 -16.00
N GLU A 409 -18.59 -11.65 -16.17
CA GLU A 409 -17.74 -12.44 -15.29
C GLU A 409 -16.30 -12.41 -15.80
N THR A 410 -15.35 -12.18 -14.89
CA THR A 410 -13.94 -12.41 -15.20
C THR A 410 -13.70 -13.92 -15.01
N PRO A 411 -13.30 -14.67 -16.06
CA PRO A 411 -12.99 -16.08 -15.89
C PRO A 411 -11.85 -16.26 -14.90
N THR A 412 -11.91 -17.31 -14.08
CA THR A 412 -10.81 -17.64 -13.17
C THR A 412 -9.55 -17.89 -13.97
N ALA A 413 -8.45 -17.21 -13.60
CA ALA A 413 -7.19 -17.33 -14.30
C ALA A 413 -6.68 -18.78 -14.24
N ALA A 414 -6.01 -19.24 -15.31
CA ALA A 414 -5.50 -20.60 -15.35
C ALA A 414 -4.50 -20.85 -14.21
N SER A 415 -3.63 -19.87 -13.93
CA SER A 415 -2.67 -19.88 -12.81
C SER A 415 -3.32 -19.96 -11.43
N GLU A 416 -4.60 -19.65 -11.30
CA GLU A 416 -5.39 -19.78 -10.06
C GLU A 416 -6.22 -21.06 -10.03
N THR A 417 -6.00 -21.97 -10.97
CA THR A 417 -6.75 -23.23 -11.10
C THR A 417 -5.83 -24.40 -10.78
N LEU A 418 -6.29 -25.30 -9.91
CA LEU A 418 -5.71 -26.62 -9.67
C LEU A 418 -6.56 -27.68 -10.39
N LEU A 419 -5.93 -28.55 -11.16
CA LEU A 419 -6.56 -29.68 -11.82
C LEU A 419 -6.03 -30.98 -11.22
N VAL A 420 -6.93 -31.87 -10.81
CA VAL A 420 -6.56 -33.18 -10.26
C VAL A 420 -7.34 -34.26 -11.01
N GLY A 421 -6.63 -35.28 -11.49
CA GLY A 421 -7.21 -36.36 -12.31
C GLY A 421 -6.28 -37.56 -12.35
N ASP A 422 -6.77 -38.72 -12.78
CA ASP A 422 -6.02 -39.96 -12.80
C ASP A 422 -5.40 -40.24 -14.18
N GLN A 423 -6.00 -39.72 -15.26
CA GLN A 423 -5.65 -40.13 -16.62
C GLN A 423 -5.18 -38.95 -17.47
N PHE A 424 -3.98 -38.42 -17.23
CA PHE A 424 -3.37 -37.35 -18.05
C PHE A 424 -2.48 -37.83 -19.21
N PHE A 425 -2.32 -39.13 -19.40
CA PHE A 425 -1.42 -39.70 -20.42
C PHE A 425 -2.16 -40.19 -21.67
N GLY A 426 -1.71 -39.70 -22.84
CA GLY A 426 -2.20 -40.12 -24.16
C GLY A 426 -3.05 -39.05 -24.86
N ARG A 427 -3.05 -39.05 -26.20
CA ARG A 427 -3.69 -37.99 -27.00
C ARG A 427 -5.22 -37.89 -26.85
N ARG A 428 -5.88 -38.95 -26.37
CA ARG A 428 -7.35 -39.05 -26.21
C ARG A 428 -7.78 -39.25 -24.75
N SER A 429 -6.90 -39.03 -23.77
CA SER A 429 -7.31 -39.18 -22.38
C SER A 429 -8.23 -38.03 -21.97
N ALA A 430 -9.24 -38.34 -21.14
CA ALA A 430 -10.26 -37.37 -20.76
C ALA A 430 -9.66 -36.18 -20.00
N ASP A 431 -8.68 -36.42 -19.11
CA ASP A 431 -8.13 -35.38 -18.24
C ASP A 431 -7.08 -34.52 -18.92
N SER A 432 -6.38 -35.05 -19.93
CA SER A 432 -5.47 -34.26 -20.76
C SER A 432 -6.20 -33.08 -21.44
N ALA A 433 -7.50 -33.24 -21.71
CA ALA A 433 -8.33 -32.17 -22.25
C ALA A 433 -8.57 -31.03 -21.23
N MET A 434 -8.58 -31.32 -19.92
CA MET A 434 -8.71 -30.30 -18.87
C MET A 434 -7.49 -29.37 -18.86
N THR A 435 -6.29 -29.94 -18.83
CA THR A 435 -5.03 -29.17 -18.83
C THR A 435 -4.84 -28.39 -20.12
N ARG A 436 -5.16 -28.98 -21.29
CA ARG A 436 -5.06 -28.27 -22.58
C ARG A 436 -6.01 -27.08 -22.68
N ALA A 437 -7.20 -27.16 -22.07
CA ALA A 437 -8.14 -26.05 -22.00
C ALA A 437 -7.72 -24.97 -20.98
N THR A 438 -6.72 -25.26 -20.15
CA THR A 438 -6.32 -24.42 -19.02
C THR A 438 -4.79 -24.29 -18.97
N PRO A 439 -4.14 -23.76 -20.03
CA PRO A 439 -2.69 -23.62 -20.06
C PRO A 439 -2.21 -22.70 -18.92
N GLY A 440 -1.26 -23.18 -18.12
CA GLY A 440 -0.74 -22.52 -16.92
C GLY A 440 -1.44 -22.89 -15.61
N ALA A 441 -2.43 -23.79 -15.63
CA ALA A 441 -2.96 -24.39 -14.40
C ALA A 441 -2.02 -25.46 -13.85
N LEU A 442 -1.87 -25.48 -12.52
CA LEU A 442 -1.19 -26.55 -11.84
C LEU A 442 -2.01 -27.83 -12.01
N SER A 443 -1.45 -28.81 -12.72
CA SER A 443 -2.11 -30.08 -13.02
C SER A 443 -1.43 -31.22 -12.27
N ILE A 444 -2.21 -32.04 -11.56
CA ILE A 444 -1.69 -33.14 -10.74
C ILE A 444 -2.34 -34.45 -11.18
N SER A 445 -1.51 -35.34 -11.70
CA SER A 445 -1.88 -36.70 -12.10
C SER A 445 -1.75 -37.66 -10.91
N VAL A 446 -2.86 -38.21 -10.44
CA VAL A 446 -2.91 -39.21 -9.37
C VAL A 446 -2.97 -40.66 -9.86
N GLY A 447 -3.07 -40.91 -11.17
CA GLY A 447 -3.16 -42.26 -11.78
C GLY A 447 -1.84 -42.82 -12.33
N ARG A 448 -0.69 -42.35 -11.80
CA ARG A 448 0.68 -42.80 -12.12
C ARG A 448 1.25 -42.41 -13.49
N LYS A 449 0.47 -41.82 -14.41
CA LYS A 449 0.97 -41.48 -15.75
C LYS A 449 0.64 -40.05 -16.15
N GLY A 450 1.64 -39.31 -16.63
CA GLY A 450 1.49 -37.93 -17.09
C GLY A 450 2.15 -37.69 -18.44
N ASP A 451 1.50 -36.92 -19.30
CA ASP A 451 2.02 -36.54 -20.61
C ASP A 451 3.03 -35.36 -20.49
N PRO A 452 4.33 -35.55 -20.75
CA PRO A 452 5.35 -34.49 -20.67
C PRO A 452 5.12 -33.27 -21.56
N ARG A 453 4.21 -33.34 -22.55
CA ARG A 453 3.87 -32.21 -23.42
C ARG A 453 2.88 -31.23 -22.78
N LEU A 454 2.26 -31.63 -21.66
CA LEU A 454 1.38 -30.76 -20.90
C LEU A 454 2.22 -29.92 -19.95
N ASP A 455 2.05 -28.61 -20.02
CA ASP A 455 2.69 -27.66 -19.12
C ASP A 455 2.15 -27.82 -17.70
N ASP A 456 3.01 -27.61 -16.70
CA ASP A 456 2.68 -27.64 -15.27
C ASP A 456 1.96 -28.91 -14.78
N LEU A 457 2.18 -30.04 -15.47
CA LEU A 457 1.75 -31.36 -15.04
C LEU A 457 2.79 -32.04 -14.15
N PHE A 458 2.32 -32.53 -13.00
CA PHE A 458 3.11 -33.32 -12.04
C PHE A 458 2.42 -34.66 -11.77
N VAL A 459 3.18 -35.75 -11.80
CA VAL A 459 2.67 -37.06 -11.39
C VAL A 459 2.88 -37.22 -9.90
N TRP A 460 1.81 -37.46 -9.14
CA TRP A 460 1.88 -37.57 -7.69
C TRP A 460 2.50 -38.91 -7.23
N PRO A 461 3.23 -38.96 -6.09
CA PRO A 461 3.86 -40.19 -5.60
C PRO A 461 2.84 -41.23 -5.09
N THR A 462 1.81 -40.78 -4.36
CA THR A 462 0.65 -41.61 -3.97
C THR A 462 -0.42 -41.58 -5.06
N LYS A 463 -1.51 -42.35 -4.91
CA LYS A 463 -2.42 -42.65 -6.04
C LYS A 463 -3.89 -42.50 -5.67
N GLY A 464 -4.67 -42.12 -6.67
CA GLY A 464 -6.13 -41.98 -6.59
C GLY A 464 -6.57 -41.24 -5.34
N HIS A 465 -7.54 -41.82 -4.62
CA HIS A 465 -8.12 -41.24 -3.41
C HIS A 465 -7.07 -40.75 -2.39
N ALA A 466 -6.05 -41.54 -2.06
CA ALA A 466 -5.04 -41.16 -1.07
C ALA A 466 -4.26 -39.88 -1.47
N ALA A 467 -3.93 -39.74 -2.76
CA ALA A 467 -3.28 -38.52 -3.27
C ALA A 467 -4.21 -37.31 -3.21
N SER A 468 -5.47 -37.49 -3.61
CA SER A 468 -6.49 -36.44 -3.54
C SER A 468 -6.71 -35.96 -2.10
N MET A 469 -6.69 -36.86 -1.12
CA MET A 469 -6.82 -36.51 0.30
C MET A 469 -5.61 -35.72 0.82
N GLU A 470 -4.39 -36.03 0.39
CA GLU A 470 -3.20 -35.21 0.70
C GLU A 470 -3.33 -33.79 0.15
N LEU A 471 -3.76 -33.65 -1.11
CA LEU A 471 -3.96 -32.36 -1.78
C LEU A 471 -5.07 -31.54 -1.11
N LEU A 472 -6.24 -32.16 -0.86
CA LEU A 472 -7.34 -31.53 -0.14
C LEU A 472 -6.93 -31.14 1.28
N GLY A 473 -6.13 -31.97 1.95
CA GLY A 473 -5.55 -31.66 3.25
C GLY A 473 -4.69 -30.40 3.23
N ALA A 474 -3.87 -30.20 2.19
CA ALA A 474 -3.10 -28.97 2.03
C ALA A 474 -4.01 -27.75 1.73
N LEU A 475 -5.01 -27.89 0.86
CA LEU A 475 -5.98 -26.83 0.56
C LEU A 475 -6.81 -26.42 1.80
N ALA A 476 -7.13 -27.39 2.64
CA ALA A 476 -7.90 -27.22 3.88
C ALA A 476 -7.11 -26.56 5.01
N LYS A 477 -5.77 -26.59 4.98
CA LYS A 477 -4.97 -25.88 5.98
C LYS A 477 -5.37 -24.41 5.96
N PRO A 478 -5.70 -23.77 7.10
CA PRO A 478 -5.88 -22.32 7.11
C PRO A 478 -4.62 -21.71 6.50
N ALA A 479 -4.80 -20.80 5.54
CA ALA A 479 -3.65 -20.16 4.92
C ALA A 479 -2.85 -19.51 6.05
N ASP A 480 -1.52 -19.66 6.05
CA ASP A 480 -0.72 -18.78 6.88
C ASP A 480 -0.96 -17.38 6.35
N ASP A 481 -1.78 -16.62 7.07
CA ASP A 481 -2.08 -15.24 6.73
C ASP A 481 -0.84 -14.33 6.96
N GLY A 482 0.33 -14.94 7.21
CA GLY A 482 1.61 -14.28 7.39
C GLY A 482 1.61 -13.38 8.61
N GLY A 483 0.79 -13.72 9.61
CA GLY A 483 0.55 -12.87 10.78
C GLY A 483 -0.48 -11.74 10.59
N PHE A 484 -1.41 -11.83 9.63
CA PHE A 484 -2.53 -10.87 9.53
C PHE A 484 -3.44 -10.96 10.76
N ASP A 485 -3.49 -9.90 11.56
CA ASP A 485 -4.42 -9.77 12.67
C ASP A 485 -5.63 -8.96 12.23
N ARG A 486 -6.68 -9.64 11.75
CA ARG A 486 -7.92 -9.01 11.26
C ARG A 486 -8.53 -8.04 12.27
N LYS A 487 -8.56 -8.42 13.55
CA LYS A 487 -9.15 -7.59 14.62
C LYS A 487 -8.33 -6.32 14.81
N ALA A 488 -7.00 -6.45 14.82
CA ALA A 488 -6.10 -5.32 14.94
C ALA A 488 -6.13 -4.39 13.72
N VAL A 489 -6.22 -4.94 12.50
CA VAL A 489 -6.36 -4.14 11.28
C VAL A 489 -7.68 -3.36 11.30
N ILE A 490 -8.80 -3.98 11.68
CA ILE A 490 -10.08 -3.27 11.85
C ILE A 490 -9.95 -2.16 12.89
N GLY A 491 -9.36 -2.46 14.05
CA GLY A 491 -9.14 -1.47 15.10
C GLY A 491 -8.24 -0.31 14.66
N PHE A 492 -7.18 -0.62 13.90
CA PHE A 492 -6.32 0.37 13.29
C PHE A 492 -7.09 1.28 12.33
N PHE A 493 -7.89 0.72 11.42
CA PHE A 493 -8.69 1.51 10.48
C PHE A 493 -9.72 2.38 11.17
N LEU A 494 -10.45 1.87 12.17
CA LEU A 494 -11.43 2.65 12.93
C LEU A 494 -10.77 3.80 13.69
N ALA A 495 -9.69 3.51 14.45
CA ALA A 495 -8.91 4.52 15.15
C ALA A 495 -8.40 5.61 14.20
N ARG A 496 -7.85 5.17 13.07
CA ARG A 496 -7.28 6.05 12.05
C ARG A 496 -8.36 6.91 11.39
N SER A 497 -9.50 6.36 10.99
CA SER A 497 -10.61 7.12 10.39
C SER A 497 -11.12 8.22 11.31
N LEU A 498 -11.31 7.90 12.60
CA LEU A 498 -11.72 8.89 13.60
C LEU A 498 -10.64 9.97 13.83
N SER A 499 -9.36 9.57 13.87
CA SER A 499 -8.25 10.53 14.00
C SER A 499 -8.13 11.44 12.77
N ILE A 500 -8.38 10.92 11.56
CA ILE A 500 -8.40 11.69 10.32
C ILE A 500 -9.56 12.69 10.34
N PHE A 501 -10.75 12.27 10.73
CA PHE A 501 -11.90 13.18 10.89
C PHE A 501 -11.58 14.33 11.85
N ALA A 502 -11.05 14.02 13.04
CA ALA A 502 -10.63 15.02 14.02
C ALA A 502 -9.50 15.93 13.50
N PHE A 503 -8.58 15.39 12.70
CA PHE A 503 -7.54 16.16 12.02
C PHE A 503 -8.11 17.11 10.96
N ILE A 504 -9.09 16.70 10.17
CA ILE A 504 -9.78 17.54 9.18
C ILE A 504 -10.42 18.75 9.87
N LEU A 505 -11.19 18.48 10.93
CA LEU A 505 -11.85 19.50 11.75
C LEU A 505 -10.85 20.55 12.24
N THR A 506 -9.79 20.10 12.91
CA THR A 506 -8.78 20.99 13.49
C THR A 506 -7.94 21.70 12.44
N THR A 507 -7.65 21.07 11.29
CA THR A 507 -6.90 21.69 10.19
C THR A 507 -7.67 22.85 9.55
N ILE A 508 -8.98 22.70 9.34
CA ILE A 508 -9.82 23.77 8.79
C ILE A 508 -10.00 24.90 9.82
N ALA A 509 -10.14 24.57 11.11
CA ALA A 509 -10.35 25.55 12.17
C ALA A 509 -9.08 26.35 12.54
N TYR A 510 -7.89 25.71 12.47
CA TYR A 510 -6.65 26.28 12.98
C TYR A 510 -6.27 27.66 12.38
N PRO A 511 -6.35 27.90 11.05
CA PRO A 511 -6.09 29.23 10.51
C PRO A 511 -7.08 30.29 11.01
N GLY A 512 -8.35 29.89 11.20
CA GLY A 512 -9.40 30.75 11.75
C GLY A 512 -9.16 31.16 13.20
N LEU A 513 -8.38 30.38 13.94
CA LEU A 513 -7.97 30.65 15.32
C LEU A 513 -6.63 31.39 15.40
N ALA A 514 -5.59 30.87 14.75
CA ALA A 514 -4.22 31.34 14.93
C ALA A 514 -3.93 32.66 14.19
N ALA A 515 -4.43 32.81 12.96
CA ALA A 515 -4.15 34.01 12.17
C ALA A 515 -4.71 35.30 12.80
N PRO A 516 -5.92 35.32 13.40
CA PRO A 516 -6.39 36.48 14.15
C PRO A 516 -5.55 36.82 15.39
N VAL A 517 -4.95 35.81 16.05
CA VAL A 517 -4.15 36.02 17.28
C VAL A 517 -2.78 36.62 16.98
N VAL A 518 -2.13 36.20 15.90
CA VAL A 518 -0.74 36.61 15.61
C VAL A 518 -0.57 37.42 14.31
N GLY A 519 -1.59 37.51 13.47
CA GLY A 519 -1.50 38.05 12.12
C GLY A 519 -0.94 37.04 11.11
N TRP A 520 -1.24 37.24 9.82
CA TRP A 520 -0.86 36.29 8.75
C TRP A 520 0.65 36.13 8.58
N THR A 521 1.42 37.22 8.72
CA THR A 521 2.88 37.15 8.65
C THR A 521 3.47 36.21 9.72
N VAL A 522 3.09 36.43 10.97
CA VAL A 522 3.56 35.63 12.11
C VAL A 522 2.95 34.22 12.08
N PHE A 523 1.75 34.05 11.53
CA PHE A 523 1.17 32.73 11.27
C PHE A 523 2.05 31.90 10.33
N GLY A 524 2.61 32.52 9.29
CA GLY A 524 3.62 31.87 8.42
C GLY A 524 4.86 31.43 9.22
N SER A 525 5.33 32.27 10.14
CA SER A 525 6.41 31.92 11.07
C SER A 525 6.05 30.76 11.99
N LEU A 526 4.85 30.71 12.55
CA LEU A 526 4.37 29.59 13.37
C LEU A 526 4.37 28.27 12.59
N LEU A 527 3.85 28.27 11.37
CA LEU A 527 3.81 27.07 10.52
C LEU A 527 5.20 26.64 10.05
N ALA A 528 6.13 27.58 9.89
CA ALA A 528 7.52 27.26 9.59
C ALA A 528 8.23 26.61 10.78
N LEU A 529 7.97 27.08 12.00
CA LEU A 529 8.65 26.59 13.20
C LEU A 529 8.07 25.28 13.75
N GLY A 530 6.77 25.05 13.58
CA GLY A 530 6.09 23.84 14.08
C GLY A 530 6.76 22.51 13.65
N PRO A 531 7.03 22.30 12.35
CA PRO A 531 7.69 21.08 11.86
C PRO A 531 9.12 20.87 12.38
N LEU A 532 9.77 21.88 12.97
CA LEU A 532 11.16 21.74 13.42
C LEU A 532 11.31 20.72 14.56
N ALA A 533 10.31 20.60 15.43
CA ALA A 533 10.29 19.58 16.47
C ALA A 533 10.24 18.15 15.89
N ALA A 534 9.61 17.98 14.73
CA ALA A 534 9.56 16.69 14.03
C ALA A 534 10.94 16.23 13.53
N ILE A 535 11.80 17.18 13.12
CA ILE A 535 13.16 16.92 12.63
C ILE A 535 13.99 16.23 13.71
N ALA A 536 13.94 16.75 14.95
CA ALA A 536 14.67 16.19 16.08
C ALA A 536 14.07 14.86 16.58
N ALA A 537 12.77 14.68 16.41
CA ALA A 537 12.05 13.55 16.99
C ALA A 537 11.98 12.30 16.11
N GLY A 538 12.18 12.42 14.80
CA GLY A 538 12.09 11.29 13.85
C GLY A 538 12.87 10.04 14.32
N PRO A 539 14.18 10.15 14.60
CA PRO A 539 14.98 9.02 15.10
C PRO A 539 14.46 8.45 16.44
N ALA A 540 13.99 9.30 17.34
CA ALA A 540 13.45 8.87 18.63
C ALA A 540 12.10 8.14 18.46
N ASN A 541 11.28 8.56 17.51
CA ASN A 541 9.99 7.95 17.20
C ASN A 541 10.17 6.57 16.55
N GLY A 542 11.15 6.41 15.65
CA GLY A 542 11.52 5.10 15.09
C GLY A 542 11.89 4.11 16.19
N ARG A 543 12.78 4.51 17.10
CA ARG A 543 13.16 3.68 18.26
C ARG A 543 11.98 3.31 19.15
N ARG A 544 11.02 4.21 19.36
CA ARG A 544 9.80 3.89 20.12
C ARG A 544 8.95 2.84 19.40
N ALA A 545 8.81 2.93 18.08
CA ALA A 545 8.10 1.93 17.28
C ALA A 545 8.74 0.54 17.41
N ASP A 546 10.07 0.50 17.53
CA ASP A 546 10.85 -0.75 17.64
C ASP A 546 10.86 -1.34 19.04
N THR A 547 10.66 -0.54 20.09
CA THR A 547 10.78 -0.99 21.50
C THR A 547 9.44 -1.25 22.18
N LEU A 548 8.40 -0.52 21.80
CA LEU A 548 7.08 -0.62 22.42
C LEU A 548 6.14 -1.48 21.57
N SER A 549 5.14 -2.08 22.22
CA SER A 549 4.11 -2.83 21.51
C SER A 549 3.23 -1.90 20.66
N PRO A 550 2.65 -2.40 19.55
CA PRO A 550 1.72 -1.64 18.72
C PRO A 550 0.65 -0.88 19.50
N ARG A 551 0.02 -1.57 20.46
CA ARG A 551 -0.97 -1.00 21.37
C ARG A 551 -0.42 0.18 22.17
N ALA A 552 0.74 0.02 22.81
CA ALA A 552 1.30 1.06 23.67
C ALA A 552 1.72 2.30 22.88
N VAL A 553 2.33 2.11 21.71
CA VAL A 553 2.77 3.21 20.83
C VAL A 553 1.57 4.01 20.32
N MET A 554 0.56 3.32 19.79
CA MET A 554 -0.63 4.00 19.26
C MET A 554 -1.44 4.66 20.38
N ALA A 555 -1.63 4.01 21.52
CA ALA A 555 -2.34 4.60 22.66
C ALA A 555 -1.63 5.88 23.12
N LEU A 556 -0.30 5.84 23.25
CA LEU A 556 0.50 7.01 23.62
C LEU A 556 0.37 8.14 22.59
N ASN A 557 0.47 7.84 21.30
CA ASN A 557 0.32 8.83 20.23
C ASN A 557 -1.08 9.48 20.26
N MET A 558 -2.14 8.69 20.48
CA MET A 558 -3.51 9.18 20.53
C MET A 558 -3.79 9.98 21.82
N ALA A 559 -3.22 9.58 22.95
CA ALA A 559 -3.27 10.36 24.19
C ALA A 559 -2.55 11.70 24.07
N ILE A 560 -1.37 11.72 23.42
CA ILE A 560 -0.64 12.97 23.12
C ILE A 560 -1.51 13.84 22.20
N ARG A 561 -2.12 13.29 21.15
CA ARG A 561 -3.03 14.04 20.28
C ARG A 561 -4.22 14.62 21.04
N ALA A 562 -4.82 13.88 21.97
CA ALA A 562 -5.90 14.38 22.81
C ALA A 562 -5.45 15.58 23.66
N ALA A 563 -4.31 15.47 24.33
CA ALA A 563 -3.73 16.55 25.13
C ALA A 563 -3.39 17.78 24.27
N LEU A 564 -2.87 17.57 23.06
CA LEU A 564 -2.56 18.66 22.13
C LEU A 564 -3.80 19.34 21.58
N ALA A 565 -4.83 18.58 21.24
CA ALA A 565 -6.11 19.15 20.82
C ALA A 565 -6.74 19.97 21.95
N LEU A 566 -6.59 19.56 23.22
CA LEU A 566 -7.08 20.32 24.37
C LEU A 566 -6.22 21.55 24.71
N SER A 567 -4.94 21.57 24.30
CA SER A 567 -4.02 22.63 24.68
C SER A 567 -4.44 24.03 24.22
N LEU A 568 -4.92 24.17 22.97
CA LEU A 568 -5.34 25.48 22.45
C LEU A 568 -6.58 26.05 23.15
N PRO A 569 -7.67 25.27 23.35
CA PRO A 569 -8.78 25.72 24.18
C PRO A 569 -8.35 26.06 25.61
N ALA A 570 -7.47 25.26 26.22
CA ALA A 570 -6.95 25.54 27.56
C ALA A 570 -6.18 26.86 27.62
N PHE A 571 -5.32 27.14 26.63
CA PHE A 571 -4.58 28.41 26.57
C PHE A 571 -5.49 29.62 26.35
N ALA A 572 -6.54 29.49 25.54
CA ALA A 572 -7.53 30.56 25.40
C ALA A 572 -8.33 30.77 26.68
N TYR A 573 -8.80 29.69 27.32
CA TYR A 573 -9.52 29.76 28.59
C TYR A 573 -8.68 30.45 29.68
N LEU A 574 -7.38 30.17 29.72
CA LEU A 574 -6.43 30.79 30.65
C LEU A 574 -5.98 32.21 30.23
N GLY A 575 -6.45 32.74 29.09
CA GLY A 575 -6.06 34.06 28.60
C GLY A 575 -4.59 34.17 28.17
N VAL A 576 -3.93 33.04 27.89
CA VAL A 576 -2.51 32.97 27.50
C VAL A 576 -2.31 32.54 26.04
N LEU A 577 -3.37 32.55 25.22
CA LEU A 577 -3.27 32.25 23.79
C LEU A 577 -2.55 33.38 23.07
N ASN A 578 -1.29 33.13 22.70
CA ASN A 578 -0.40 34.07 22.04
C ASN A 578 0.60 33.31 21.15
N PHE A 579 1.54 34.01 20.55
CA PHE A 579 2.56 33.40 19.68
C PHE A 579 3.29 32.20 20.34
N TRP A 580 3.72 32.33 21.59
CA TRP A 580 4.53 31.31 22.25
C TRP A 580 3.74 30.05 22.58
N THR A 581 2.50 30.19 23.05
CA THR A 581 1.63 29.05 23.32
C THR A 581 1.18 28.37 22.03
N LEU A 582 0.91 29.13 20.97
CA LEU A 582 0.65 28.60 19.62
C LEU A 582 1.88 27.87 19.06
N LEU A 583 3.08 28.42 19.22
CA LEU A 583 4.33 27.80 18.79
C LEU A 583 4.57 26.48 19.52
N LEU A 584 4.34 26.45 20.84
CA LEU A 584 4.46 25.24 21.64
C LEU A 584 3.49 24.15 21.15
N SER A 585 2.21 24.50 20.92
CA SER A 585 1.22 23.57 20.38
C SER A 585 1.57 23.12 18.96
N ALA A 586 2.05 24.02 18.10
CA ALA A 586 2.47 23.69 16.74
C ALA A 586 3.68 22.75 16.71
N ALA A 587 4.68 23.01 17.55
CA ALA A 587 5.87 22.17 17.70
C ALA A 587 5.49 20.77 18.22
N ALA A 588 4.67 20.71 19.26
CA ALA A 588 4.25 19.44 19.82
C ALA A 588 3.32 18.66 18.87
N ASN A 589 2.48 19.35 18.08
CA ASN A 589 1.69 18.74 17.01
C ASN A 589 2.56 18.22 15.86
N GLY A 590 3.59 18.97 15.44
CA GLY A 590 4.59 18.53 14.47
C GLY A 590 5.29 17.25 14.92
N TRP A 591 5.69 17.20 16.20
CA TRP A 591 6.24 15.98 16.80
C TRP A 591 5.24 14.81 16.78
N ALA A 592 4.00 15.02 17.23
CA ALA A 592 2.98 13.99 17.26
C ALA A 592 2.65 13.44 15.86
N LEU A 593 2.59 14.31 14.84
CA LEU A 593 2.39 13.92 13.46
C LEU A 593 3.54 13.05 12.95
N SER A 594 4.79 13.47 13.18
CA SER A 594 5.99 12.68 12.86
C SER A 594 6.00 11.33 13.55
N ALA A 595 5.58 11.28 14.83
CA ALA A 595 5.44 10.03 15.57
C ALA A 595 4.42 9.11 14.89
N THR A 596 3.23 9.62 14.57
CA THR A 596 2.18 8.84 13.88
C THR A 596 2.63 8.33 12.51
N MET A 597 3.24 9.17 11.67
CA MET A 597 3.68 8.73 10.32
C MET A 597 4.75 7.64 10.38
N THR A 598 5.67 7.74 11.34
CA THR A 598 6.72 6.74 11.56
C THR A 598 6.11 5.43 12.07
N THR A 599 5.19 5.52 13.04
CA THR A 599 4.63 4.34 13.69
C THR A 599 3.60 3.63 12.83
N ASP A 600 2.74 4.35 12.10
CA ASP A 600 1.65 3.76 11.31
C ASP A 600 2.19 2.81 10.23
N SER A 601 3.24 3.21 9.51
CA SER A 601 3.84 2.36 8.48
C SER A 601 4.46 1.10 9.07
N ALA A 602 5.12 1.21 10.22
CA ALA A 602 5.65 0.07 10.96
C ALA A 602 4.53 -0.83 11.49
N MET A 603 3.41 -0.25 11.94
CA MET A 603 2.26 -1.00 12.43
C MET A 603 1.55 -1.76 11.31
N VAL A 604 1.31 -1.14 10.15
CA VAL A 604 0.70 -1.81 9.01
C VAL A 604 1.51 -3.05 8.63
N ARG A 605 2.84 -2.96 8.57
CA ARG A 605 3.71 -4.12 8.33
C ARG A 605 3.53 -5.25 9.35
N ARG A 606 3.34 -4.92 10.63
CA ARG A 606 3.15 -5.91 11.71
C ARG A 606 1.75 -6.51 11.74
N LEU A 607 0.72 -5.70 11.50
CA LEU A 607 -0.69 -6.10 11.62
C LEU A 607 -1.20 -6.78 10.34
N ALA A 608 -0.68 -6.38 9.19
CA ALA A 608 -1.19 -6.83 7.91
C ALA A 608 -0.54 -8.13 7.40
N GLY A 609 0.58 -8.56 7.98
CA GLY A 609 1.30 -9.75 7.53
C GLY A 609 1.59 -9.71 6.02
N ARG A 610 1.23 -10.79 5.31
CA ARG A 610 1.36 -10.87 3.85
C ARG A 610 0.53 -9.84 3.08
N HIS A 611 -0.51 -9.28 3.71
CA HIS A 611 -1.43 -8.30 3.11
C HIS A 611 -1.00 -6.84 3.29
N GLN A 612 0.28 -6.59 3.65
CA GLN A 612 0.82 -5.24 3.89
C GLN A 612 0.48 -4.24 2.78
N ASN A 613 0.65 -4.61 1.51
CA ASN A 613 0.42 -3.70 0.39
C ASN A 613 -1.05 -3.31 0.25
N ALA A 614 -1.97 -4.26 0.42
CA ALA A 614 -3.40 -4.01 0.35
C ALA A 614 -3.86 -3.10 1.51
N VAL A 615 -3.42 -3.40 2.74
CA VAL A 615 -3.74 -2.58 3.92
C VAL A 615 -3.14 -1.18 3.80
N GLN A 616 -1.91 -1.04 3.30
CA GLN A 616 -1.29 0.26 3.06
C GLN A 616 -2.05 1.06 2.00
N THR A 617 -2.46 0.41 0.91
CA THR A 617 -3.26 1.03 -0.16
C THR A 617 -4.59 1.52 0.39
N LEU A 618 -5.33 0.67 1.10
CA LEU A 618 -6.59 1.03 1.76
C LEU A 618 -6.41 2.15 2.79
N SER A 619 -5.31 2.14 3.56
CA SER A 619 -4.98 3.17 4.55
C SER A 619 -4.73 4.54 3.92
N SER A 620 -4.11 4.56 2.74
CA SER A 620 -3.95 5.78 1.94
C SER A 620 -5.28 6.25 1.35
N MET A 621 -6.09 5.33 0.82
CA MET A 621 -7.39 5.65 0.20
C MET A 621 -8.38 6.17 1.23
N ASN A 622 -8.37 5.60 2.44
CA ASN A 622 -9.20 6.04 3.55
C ASN A 622 -8.93 7.51 3.91
N PHE A 623 -7.65 7.92 3.98
CA PHE A 623 -7.31 9.32 4.26
C PHE A 623 -7.89 10.27 3.22
N VAL A 624 -7.68 9.96 1.94
CA VAL A 624 -8.14 10.81 0.84
C VAL A 624 -9.67 10.80 0.75
N ALA A 625 -10.31 9.64 0.88
CA ALA A 625 -11.76 9.50 0.83
C ALA A 625 -12.47 10.29 1.94
N LEU A 626 -11.96 10.25 3.18
CA LEU A 626 -12.54 11.02 4.28
C LEU A 626 -12.37 12.53 4.08
N GLN A 627 -11.25 12.99 3.51
CA GLN A 627 -11.07 14.40 3.15
C GLN A 627 -12.10 14.87 2.12
N VAL A 628 -12.38 14.05 1.10
CA VAL A 628 -13.41 14.35 0.10
C VAL A 628 -14.80 14.33 0.74
N LEU A 629 -15.12 13.28 1.51
CA LEU A 629 -16.42 13.15 2.15
C LEU A 629 -16.72 14.33 3.08
N PHE A 630 -15.82 14.65 4.02
CA PHE A 630 -16.08 15.70 5.01
C PHE A 630 -15.85 17.10 4.45
N GLY A 631 -14.78 17.32 3.68
CA GLY A 631 -14.46 18.63 3.13
C GLY A 631 -15.39 19.04 1.99
N LEU A 632 -15.68 18.12 1.07
CA LEU A 632 -16.38 18.44 -0.18
C LEU A 632 -17.88 18.15 -0.14
N LEU A 633 -18.28 16.96 0.31
CA LEU A 633 -19.69 16.54 0.27
C LEU A 633 -20.49 17.03 1.47
N LEU A 634 -20.02 16.74 2.68
CA LEU A 634 -20.71 17.11 3.92
C LEU A 634 -20.50 18.57 4.28
N GLY A 635 -19.54 19.24 3.64
CA GLY A 635 -19.28 20.66 3.83
C GLY A 635 -18.92 21.01 5.27
N ILE A 636 -18.09 20.18 5.95
CA ILE A 636 -17.81 20.33 7.39
C ILE A 636 -17.35 21.74 7.79
N GLY A 637 -16.73 22.47 6.84
CA GLY A 637 -16.35 23.85 7.01
C GLY A 637 -17.51 24.81 7.30
N SER A 638 -18.74 24.57 6.81
CA SER A 638 -19.89 25.42 7.14
C SER A 638 -20.30 25.28 8.61
N TYR A 639 -20.16 24.08 9.18
CA TYR A 639 -20.35 23.87 10.61
C TYR A 639 -19.27 24.58 11.42
N ILE A 640 -18.02 24.56 10.95
CA ILE A 640 -16.91 25.29 11.59
C ILE A 640 -17.13 26.80 11.53
N ASP A 641 -17.60 27.35 10.40
CA ASP A 641 -17.93 28.78 10.31
C ASP A 641 -19.09 29.18 11.25
N ALA A 642 -20.01 28.26 11.55
CA ALA A 642 -21.11 28.47 12.48
C ALA A 642 -20.73 28.22 13.95
N TRP A 643 -19.60 27.58 14.21
CA TRP A 643 -19.11 27.25 15.55
C TRP A 643 -18.01 28.22 16.00
N ASP A 644 -17.74 28.21 17.30
CA ASP A 644 -16.50 28.78 17.80
C ASP A 644 -15.30 27.99 17.23
N PRO A 645 -14.23 28.66 16.75
CA PRO A 645 -13.04 27.97 16.23
C PRO A 645 -12.38 26.98 17.20
N MET A 646 -12.68 27.04 18.50
CA MET A 646 -12.24 26.08 19.52
C MET A 646 -13.08 24.81 19.59
N THR A 647 -14.35 24.83 19.16
CA THR A 647 -15.23 23.65 19.21
C THR A 647 -14.62 22.43 18.48
N PRO A 648 -14.06 22.56 17.26
CA PRO A 648 -13.32 21.48 16.59
C PRO A 648 -12.19 20.86 17.43
N PHE A 649 -11.50 21.66 18.23
CA PHE A 649 -10.40 21.20 19.09
C PHE A 649 -10.92 20.42 20.31
N PHE A 650 -12.02 20.85 20.93
CA PHE A 650 -12.69 20.08 21.99
C PHE A 650 -13.20 18.72 21.48
N ILE A 651 -13.86 18.71 20.32
CA ILE A 651 -14.34 17.46 19.68
C ILE A 651 -13.15 16.53 19.42
N SER A 652 -12.07 17.06 18.85
CA SER A 652 -10.85 16.29 18.60
C SER A 652 -10.26 15.71 19.89
N ALA A 653 -10.15 16.51 20.95
CA ALA A 653 -9.65 16.03 22.24
C ALA A 653 -10.51 14.90 22.82
N ALA A 654 -11.84 15.09 22.82
CA ALA A 654 -12.79 14.12 23.34
C ALA A 654 -12.78 12.79 22.55
N VAL A 655 -12.80 12.87 21.22
CA VAL A 655 -12.76 11.68 20.35
C VAL A 655 -11.45 10.91 20.56
N HIS A 656 -10.31 11.58 20.63
CA HIS A 656 -9.04 10.91 20.87
C HIS A 656 -8.97 10.26 22.27
N ALA A 657 -9.35 10.98 23.32
CA ALA A 657 -9.26 10.50 24.70
C ALA A 657 -10.26 9.39 25.03
N PHE A 658 -11.54 9.58 24.68
CA PHE A 658 -12.64 8.74 25.16
C PHE A 658 -13.10 7.68 24.14
N VAL A 659 -12.71 7.79 22.87
CA VAL A 659 -13.09 6.81 21.84
C VAL A 659 -11.87 6.09 21.29
N ILE A 660 -10.89 6.83 20.74
CA ILE A 660 -9.77 6.22 20.01
C ILE A 660 -8.81 5.49 20.97
N VAL A 661 -8.42 6.08 22.10
CA VAL A 661 -7.51 5.42 23.05
C VAL A 661 -8.12 4.10 23.57
N PRO A 662 -9.38 4.05 24.06
CA PRO A 662 -10.01 2.78 24.43
C PRO A 662 -10.08 1.76 23.28
N LEU A 663 -10.41 2.22 22.06
CA LEU A 663 -10.48 1.37 20.88
C LEU A 663 -9.12 0.74 20.54
N VAL A 664 -8.04 1.54 20.61
CA VAL A 664 -6.66 1.07 20.43
C VAL A 664 -6.27 0.08 21.53
N LEU A 665 -6.57 0.37 22.79
CA LEU A 665 -6.23 -0.50 23.92
C LEU A 665 -6.93 -1.88 23.85
N THR A 666 -8.12 -1.93 23.27
CA THR A 666 -8.96 -3.14 23.18
C THR A 666 -8.73 -3.96 21.93
N LEU A 667 -8.45 -3.32 20.78
CA LEU A 667 -8.37 -3.99 19.49
C LEU A 667 -6.95 -4.30 19.02
N LEU A 668 -5.93 -3.53 19.44
CA LEU A 668 -4.56 -3.77 19.00
C LEU A 668 -3.81 -4.75 19.90
N PRO A 669 -2.86 -5.54 19.37
CA PRO A 669 -2.12 -6.53 20.14
C PRO A 669 -1.10 -5.86 21.07
N GLY A 670 -0.94 -6.44 22.26
CA GLY A 670 -0.02 -5.98 23.30
C GLY A 670 1.39 -6.58 23.24
N GLY A 671 1.64 -7.54 22.34
CA GLY A 671 2.92 -8.22 22.20
C GLY A 671 4.07 -7.27 21.87
N LYS A 672 5.21 -7.43 22.56
CA LYS A 672 6.43 -6.69 22.25
C LYS A 672 7.09 -7.30 21.01
N PRO A 673 7.70 -6.49 20.12
CA PRO A 673 8.55 -7.02 19.06
C PRO A 673 9.73 -7.81 19.65
N ALA A 674 10.23 -8.81 18.92
CA ALA A 674 11.46 -9.52 19.29
C ALA A 674 12.59 -8.49 19.40
N ALA A 675 13.14 -8.34 20.61
CA ALA A 675 14.06 -7.25 20.91
C ALA A 675 15.38 -7.43 20.15
N GLU A 676 15.74 -6.46 19.31
CA GLU A 676 17.14 -6.31 18.89
C GLU A 676 18.00 -5.85 20.09
N PRO A 677 19.28 -6.26 20.15
CA PRO A 677 20.16 -5.90 21.25
C PRO A 677 20.29 -4.39 21.36
N ALA A 678 20.07 -3.89 22.58
CA ALA A 678 20.07 -2.48 22.90
C ALA A 678 21.46 -1.84 22.70
N ALA A 679 21.52 -0.68 22.04
CA ALA A 679 22.70 0.18 22.01
C ALA A 679 22.35 1.67 21.83
N PRO A 680 23.21 2.62 22.26
CA PRO A 680 23.95 2.73 23.50
C PRO A 680 23.26 3.71 24.49
N SER A 681 23.82 3.78 25.71
CA SER A 681 23.35 4.51 26.89
C SER A 681 23.34 6.05 26.77
N ALA A 682 22.88 6.73 27.83
CA ALA A 682 22.68 8.17 27.98
C ALA A 682 23.87 9.10 27.57
N GLY A 683 25.07 8.56 27.31
CA GLY A 683 26.18 9.31 26.70
C GLY A 683 25.91 9.84 25.28
N GLY A 684 24.85 9.36 24.62
CA GLY A 684 24.47 9.79 23.27
C GLY A 684 24.10 11.27 23.12
N LEU A 685 23.52 11.92 24.14
CA LEU A 685 23.14 13.33 24.05
C LEU A 685 24.36 14.26 24.03
N PHE A 686 25.32 14.00 24.93
CA PHE A 686 26.56 14.78 24.97
C PHE A 686 27.41 14.56 23.72
N ALA A 687 27.50 13.32 23.23
CA ALA A 687 28.17 13.01 21.97
C ALA A 687 27.49 13.72 20.79
N PHE A 688 26.16 13.76 20.75
CA PHE A 688 25.40 14.48 19.73
C PHE A 688 25.66 16.00 19.81
N ALA A 689 25.56 16.60 21.00
CA ALA A 689 25.81 18.03 21.20
C ALA A 689 27.25 18.41 20.83
N LYS A 690 28.24 17.61 21.25
CA LYS A 690 29.65 17.80 20.89
C LYS A 690 29.89 17.65 19.39
N ARG A 691 29.17 16.76 18.72
CA ARG A 691 29.31 16.54 17.26
C ARG A 691 28.73 17.68 16.45
N TYR A 692 27.56 18.18 16.84
CA TYR A 692 26.78 19.17 16.08
C TYR A 692 26.78 20.57 16.72
N TRP A 693 27.83 20.93 17.48
CA TRP A 693 27.87 22.20 18.20
C TRP A 693 27.91 23.41 17.27
N LYS A 694 28.55 23.29 16.09
CA LYS A 694 28.64 24.38 15.10
C LYS A 694 27.27 24.66 14.47
N GLU A 695 26.56 23.60 14.12
CA GLU A 695 25.20 23.65 13.60
C GLU A 695 24.23 24.17 14.67
N GLY A 696 24.42 23.77 15.93
CA GLY A 696 23.71 24.32 17.08
C GLY A 696 23.95 25.82 17.26
N LEU A 697 25.21 26.28 17.17
CA LEU A 697 25.57 27.69 17.23
C LEU A 697 24.94 28.48 16.07
N LEU A 698 24.99 27.96 14.84
CA LEU A 698 24.37 28.59 13.67
C LEU A 698 22.85 28.69 13.85
N THR A 699 22.22 27.65 14.39
CA THR A 699 20.79 27.64 14.69
C THR A 699 20.44 28.67 15.77
N ALA A 700 21.27 28.79 16.82
CA ALA A 700 21.10 29.79 17.87
C ALA A 700 21.27 31.22 17.34
N ALA A 701 22.29 31.46 16.49
CA ALA A 701 22.50 32.74 15.82
C ALA A 701 21.33 33.10 14.90
N ALA A 702 20.81 32.11 14.17
CA ALA A 702 19.64 32.29 13.31
C ALA A 702 18.34 32.54 14.11
N ALA A 703 18.20 31.93 15.28
CA ALA A 703 17.11 32.23 16.22
C ALA A 703 17.27 33.64 16.82
N ALA A 704 18.48 34.10 17.11
CA ALA A 704 18.72 35.49 17.51
C ALA A 704 18.41 36.47 16.37
N ALA A 705 18.72 36.12 15.11
CA ALA A 705 18.37 36.92 13.94
C ALA A 705 16.86 37.07 13.75
N TYR A 706 16.04 36.12 14.21
CA TYR A 706 14.58 36.28 14.23
C TYR A 706 14.15 37.49 15.08
N LEU A 707 14.83 37.77 16.20
CA LEU A 707 14.52 38.93 17.04
C LEU A 707 14.81 40.25 16.31
N ALA A 708 15.80 40.26 15.42
CA ALA A 708 16.19 41.44 14.65
C ALA A 708 15.36 41.65 13.37
N TRP A 709 15.07 40.57 12.64
CA TRP A 709 14.45 40.64 11.30
C TRP A 709 13.01 40.16 11.25
N GLN A 710 12.47 39.63 12.36
CA GLN A 710 11.12 39.10 12.48
C GLN A 710 10.76 38.04 11.40
N THR A 711 11.78 37.40 10.82
CA THR A 711 11.63 36.33 9.83
C THR A 711 12.31 35.06 10.29
N VAL A 712 11.60 33.95 10.13
CA VAL A 712 12.08 32.59 10.45
C VAL A 712 12.91 31.97 9.32
N LEU A 713 13.14 32.71 8.24
CA LEU A 713 13.90 32.24 7.09
C LEU A 713 15.36 31.86 7.45
N PRO A 714 16.12 32.68 8.20
CA PRO A 714 17.47 32.30 8.62
C PRO A 714 17.48 31.02 9.46
N LEU A 715 16.50 30.88 10.37
CA LEU A 715 16.39 29.71 11.25
C LEU A 715 16.05 28.44 10.46
N SER A 716 15.12 28.53 9.51
CA SER A 716 14.77 27.43 8.63
C SER A 716 15.97 27.02 7.75
N ALA A 717 16.73 27.99 7.24
CA ALA A 717 17.94 27.74 6.46
C ALA A 717 19.07 27.10 7.30
N ALA A 718 19.28 27.57 8.54
CA ALA A 718 20.25 26.99 9.46
C ALA A 718 19.92 25.53 9.81
N LEU A 719 18.64 25.22 10.02
CA LEU A 719 18.17 23.86 10.28
C LEU A 719 18.26 22.98 9.03
N PHE A 720 17.99 23.52 7.85
CA PHE A 720 18.24 22.82 6.59
C PHE A 720 19.69 22.44 6.46
N TYR A 721 20.58 23.40 6.67
CA TYR A 721 22.01 23.17 6.70
C TYR A 721 22.39 22.09 7.72
N TRP A 722 21.86 22.15 8.95
CA TRP A 722 22.12 21.13 9.96
C TRP A 722 21.68 19.74 9.48
N VAL A 723 20.46 19.57 8.97
CA VAL A 723 19.99 18.28 8.44
C VAL A 723 20.95 17.76 7.37
N LEU A 724 21.42 18.61 6.46
CA LEU A 724 22.40 18.25 5.43
C LEU A 724 23.73 17.76 5.99
N GLN A 725 24.10 18.17 7.21
CA GLN A 725 25.35 17.77 7.87
C GLN A 725 25.24 16.48 8.68
N THR A 726 24.04 15.94 8.88
CA THR A 726 23.86 14.70 9.63
C THR A 726 24.47 13.50 8.90
N ASP A 727 24.97 12.52 9.66
CA ASP A 727 25.63 11.33 9.10
C ASP A 727 24.72 10.52 8.21
N ALA A 728 23.44 10.41 8.58
CA ALA A 728 22.46 9.70 7.78
C ALA A 728 22.30 10.35 6.39
N VAL A 729 22.30 11.68 6.30
CA VAL A 729 22.26 12.37 5.00
C VAL A 729 23.55 12.22 4.22
N LYS A 730 24.70 12.27 4.89
CA LYS A 730 26.01 12.05 4.26
C LYS A 730 26.11 10.64 3.69
N ALA A 731 25.70 9.62 4.45
CA ALA A 731 25.63 8.23 4.03
C ALA A 731 24.64 8.04 2.86
N LEU A 732 23.48 8.70 2.92
CA LEU A 732 22.47 8.64 1.86
C LEU A 732 22.95 9.33 0.56
N ARG A 733 23.75 10.39 0.65
CA ARG A 733 24.46 11.00 -0.51
C ARG A 733 25.57 10.11 -1.04
N ALA A 734 26.28 9.40 -0.16
CA ALA A 734 27.25 8.39 -0.54
C ALA A 734 26.60 7.11 -1.10
N GLY A 735 25.28 6.96 -0.98
CA GLY A 735 24.53 5.80 -1.46
C GLY A 735 24.69 4.57 -0.57
N ASP A 736 25.08 4.72 0.69
CA ASP A 736 25.41 3.61 1.59
C ASP A 736 24.19 2.76 1.97
N TYR A 737 22.98 3.33 1.88
CA TYR A 737 21.72 2.65 2.23
C TYR A 737 20.99 2.05 1.03
N ARG A 738 21.62 2.05 -0.15
CA ARG A 738 20.97 1.61 -1.39
C ARG A 738 21.13 0.12 -1.62
N GLU A 739 20.09 -0.48 -2.17
CA GLU A 739 20.20 -1.82 -2.73
C GLU A 739 20.97 -1.72 -4.06
N VAL A 740 22.08 -2.46 -4.21
CA VAL A 740 22.91 -2.40 -5.43
C VAL A 740 22.14 -3.05 -6.58
N ALA A 741 21.71 -2.24 -7.55
CA ALA A 741 20.91 -2.72 -8.68
C ALA A 741 21.75 -3.61 -9.62
N PRO A 742 21.15 -4.55 -10.37
CA PRO A 742 21.88 -5.37 -11.35
C PRO A 742 22.70 -4.53 -12.34
N ARG A 743 22.13 -3.43 -12.83
CA ARG A 743 22.80 -2.48 -13.71
C ARG A 743 24.03 -1.82 -13.07
N GLU A 744 24.04 -1.58 -11.77
CA GLU A 744 25.23 -1.04 -11.10
C GLU A 744 26.37 -2.04 -11.09
N LYS A 745 26.07 -3.34 -10.96
CA LYS A 745 27.08 -4.40 -11.02
C LYS A 745 27.66 -4.52 -12.43
N GLU A 746 26.80 -4.45 -13.45
CA GLU A 746 27.22 -4.39 -14.85
C GLU A 746 28.12 -3.17 -15.13
N LEU A 747 27.74 -2.00 -14.62
CA LEU A 747 28.53 -0.78 -14.78
C LEU A 747 29.88 -0.88 -14.07
N ALA A 748 29.93 -1.46 -12.87
CA ALA A 748 31.18 -1.69 -12.16
C ALA A 748 32.12 -2.60 -12.97
N ALA A 749 31.61 -3.74 -13.46
CA ALA A 749 32.38 -4.64 -14.31
C ALA A 749 32.85 -3.94 -15.60
N ALA A 750 31.97 -3.18 -16.28
CA ALA A 750 32.33 -2.47 -17.50
C ALA A 750 33.33 -1.32 -17.27
N ILE A 751 33.35 -0.71 -16.08
CA ILE A 751 34.36 0.29 -15.70
C ILE A 751 35.72 -0.38 -15.50
N ASP A 752 35.76 -1.55 -14.85
CA ASP A 752 36.98 -2.31 -14.63
C ASP A 752 37.56 -2.87 -15.95
N GLU A 753 36.69 -3.21 -16.90
CA GLU A 753 37.07 -3.67 -18.25
C GLU A 753 37.43 -2.54 -19.23
N ALA A 754 37.19 -1.27 -18.87
CA ALA A 754 37.39 -0.15 -19.78
C ALA A 754 38.89 0.05 -20.09
N ALA A 755 39.26 -0.04 -21.36
CA ALA A 755 40.66 0.05 -21.80
C ALA A 755 41.29 1.45 -21.62
N SER A 756 40.49 2.48 -21.37
CA SER A 756 40.98 3.85 -21.15
C SER A 756 40.06 4.68 -20.26
N PRO A 757 40.59 5.74 -19.61
CA PRO A 757 39.77 6.69 -18.84
C PRO A 757 38.66 7.35 -19.65
N ALA A 758 38.86 7.56 -20.96
CA ALA A 758 37.86 8.15 -21.85
C ALA A 758 36.64 7.23 -22.06
N GLN A 759 36.87 5.92 -22.15
CA GLN A 759 35.80 4.92 -22.22
C GLN A 759 35.10 4.73 -20.87
N ALA A 760 35.85 4.81 -19.77
CA ALA A 760 35.29 4.70 -18.42
C ALA A 760 34.45 5.92 -18.00
N ALA A 761 34.79 7.13 -18.46
CA ALA A 761 34.13 8.38 -18.06
C ALA A 761 32.58 8.37 -18.17
N PRO A 762 31.95 7.98 -19.29
CA PRO A 762 30.49 7.91 -19.38
C PRO A 762 29.89 6.85 -18.44
N LEU A 763 30.57 5.71 -18.25
CA LEU A 763 30.13 4.65 -17.35
C LEU A 763 30.21 5.08 -15.88
N ILE A 764 31.29 5.77 -15.50
CA ILE A 764 31.46 6.35 -14.16
C ILE A 764 30.36 7.39 -13.88
N LYS A 765 30.02 8.22 -14.88
CA LYS A 765 28.94 9.19 -14.76
C LYS A 765 27.57 8.50 -14.57
N GLU A 766 27.30 7.43 -15.31
CA GLU A 766 26.09 6.62 -15.12
C GLU A 766 26.06 5.98 -13.73
N ALA A 767 27.15 5.34 -13.30
CA ALA A 767 27.29 4.72 -12.00
C ALA A 767 27.09 5.73 -10.85
N ALA A 768 27.60 6.95 -10.99
CA ALA A 768 27.38 8.03 -10.03
C ALA A 768 25.90 8.44 -9.93
N ALA A 769 25.17 8.46 -11.05
CA ALA A 769 23.72 8.73 -11.06
C ALA A 769 22.95 7.64 -10.30
N TRP A 770 23.27 6.37 -10.54
CA TRP A 770 22.68 5.24 -9.80
C TRP A 770 23.02 5.29 -8.30
N LYS A 771 24.26 5.63 -7.95
CA LYS A 771 24.71 5.78 -6.56
C LYS A 771 23.93 6.86 -5.80
N SER A 772 23.62 7.98 -6.46
CA SER A 772 22.92 9.12 -5.86
C SER A 772 21.38 9.04 -5.88
N ARG A 773 20.81 8.00 -6.49
CA ARG A 773 19.36 7.94 -6.81
C ARG A 773 18.45 8.03 -5.58
N GLN A 774 18.87 7.46 -4.45
CA GLN A 774 18.10 7.55 -3.20
C GLN A 774 18.05 8.98 -2.66
N PHE A 775 19.20 9.67 -2.64
CA PHE A 775 19.27 11.07 -2.24
C PHE A 775 18.41 11.95 -3.12
N MET A 776 18.46 11.75 -4.43
CA MET A 776 17.61 12.50 -5.36
C MET A 776 16.14 12.24 -5.09
N THR A 777 15.75 11.00 -4.77
CA THR A 777 14.35 10.68 -4.44
C THR A 777 13.88 11.43 -3.19
N VAL A 778 14.67 11.40 -2.11
CA VAL A 778 14.37 12.15 -0.88
C VAL A 778 14.28 13.66 -1.15
N LEU A 779 15.17 14.19 -1.99
CA LEU A 779 15.16 15.59 -2.38
C LEU A 779 13.88 15.97 -3.15
N TYR A 780 13.47 15.15 -4.13
CA TYR A 780 12.23 15.38 -4.88
C TYR A 780 10.99 15.25 -4.00
N THR A 781 10.95 14.29 -3.07
CA THR A 781 9.87 14.18 -2.08
C THR A 781 9.80 15.44 -1.18
N GLY A 782 10.95 15.93 -0.73
CA GLY A 782 11.04 17.18 0.04
C GLY A 782 10.58 18.40 -0.75
N LEU A 783 11.00 18.52 -2.01
CA LEU A 783 10.60 19.60 -2.91
C LEU A 783 9.09 19.59 -3.21
N GLN A 784 8.51 18.40 -3.42
CA GLN A 784 7.07 18.25 -3.57
C GLN A 784 6.32 18.73 -2.32
N ALA A 785 6.80 18.35 -1.13
CA ALA A 785 6.20 18.76 0.13
C ALA A 785 6.29 20.28 0.34
N ALA A 786 7.42 20.88 0.00
CA ALA A 786 7.63 22.33 0.00
C ALA A 786 6.60 23.09 -0.86
N MET A 787 6.16 22.51 -1.98
CA MET A 787 5.10 23.12 -2.79
C MET A 787 3.70 22.85 -2.20
N THR A 788 3.46 21.63 -1.72
CA THR A 788 2.11 21.18 -1.36
C THR A 788 1.64 21.76 -0.03
N TYR A 789 2.41 21.58 1.06
CA TYR A 789 1.93 21.89 2.41
C TYR A 789 1.82 23.38 2.70
N PRO A 790 2.79 24.23 2.31
CA PRO A 790 2.65 25.68 2.44
C PRO A 790 1.51 26.25 1.63
N PHE A 791 1.30 25.74 0.43
CA PHE A 791 0.15 26.14 -0.36
C PHE A 791 -1.16 25.70 0.33
N GLN A 792 -1.24 24.46 0.80
CA GLN A 792 -2.43 23.91 1.44
C GLN A 792 -2.81 24.56 2.78
N ASN A 793 -1.84 24.78 3.67
CA ASN A 793 -2.10 25.18 5.05
C ASN A 793 -1.89 26.69 5.31
N PHE A 794 -1.33 27.43 4.35
CA PHE A 794 -1.14 28.87 4.44
C PHE A 794 -1.82 29.62 3.30
N ALA A 795 -1.47 29.32 2.05
CA ALA A 795 -1.99 30.06 0.90
C ALA A 795 -3.49 29.87 0.71
N LEU A 796 -4.00 28.62 0.72
CA LEU A 796 -5.43 28.33 0.54
C LEU A 796 -6.31 28.97 1.64
N PRO A 797 -5.98 28.89 2.95
CA PRO A 797 -6.73 29.62 3.97
C PRO A 797 -6.75 31.13 3.75
N LEU A 798 -5.61 31.72 3.36
CA LEU A 798 -5.51 33.15 3.09
C LEU A 798 -6.34 33.54 1.86
N ILE A 799 -6.32 32.74 0.78
CA ILE A 799 -7.20 32.90 -0.39
C ILE A 799 -8.67 32.81 0.03
N ALA A 800 -9.02 31.83 0.86
CA ALA A 800 -10.41 31.64 1.29
C ALA A 800 -10.94 32.82 2.11
N VAL A 801 -10.12 33.36 3.02
CA VAL A 801 -10.46 34.59 3.76
C VAL A 801 -10.55 35.80 2.84
N THR A 802 -9.65 35.90 1.84
CA THR A 802 -9.67 37.00 0.87
C THR A 802 -10.93 36.99 0.00
N LEU A 803 -11.41 35.81 -0.40
CA LEU A 803 -12.56 35.68 -1.29
C LEU A 803 -13.91 35.68 -0.59
N MET A 804 -14.01 35.04 0.58
CA MET A 804 -15.29 34.84 1.29
C MET A 804 -15.47 35.81 2.46
N GLY A 805 -14.39 36.45 2.92
CA GLY A 805 -14.40 37.23 4.15
C GLY A 805 -14.41 36.35 5.41
N PRO A 806 -14.80 36.91 6.57
CA PRO A 806 -14.82 36.18 7.83
C PRO A 806 -15.84 35.04 7.86
N GLN A 807 -16.95 35.19 7.13
CA GLN A 807 -18.04 34.21 7.03
C GLN A 807 -17.84 33.35 5.78
N GLY A 808 -17.93 32.02 5.91
CA GLY A 808 -17.80 31.11 4.76
C GLY A 808 -16.36 30.74 4.37
N LYS A 809 -15.35 31.27 5.07
CA LYS A 809 -13.93 30.94 4.84
C LYS A 809 -13.64 29.47 5.10
N ALA A 810 -14.19 28.88 6.16
CA ALA A 810 -13.94 27.49 6.50
C ALA A 810 -14.67 26.56 5.53
N MET A 811 -15.91 26.90 5.15
CA MET A 811 -16.66 26.18 4.11
C MET A 811 -15.89 26.15 2.80
N PHE A 812 -15.41 27.30 2.32
CA PHE A 812 -14.70 27.38 1.05
C PHE A 812 -13.32 26.69 1.11
N LEU A 813 -12.58 26.86 2.21
CA LEU A 813 -11.35 26.11 2.45
C LEU A 813 -11.60 24.59 2.43
N GLY A 814 -12.66 24.12 3.10
CA GLY A 814 -13.08 22.71 3.09
C GLY A 814 -13.34 22.19 1.68
N LYS A 815 -14.02 22.99 0.83
CA LYS A 815 -14.25 22.65 -0.58
C LYS A 815 -12.94 22.61 -1.40
N LEU A 816 -12.02 23.54 -1.19
CA LEU A 816 -10.72 23.58 -1.88
C LEU A 816 -9.87 22.35 -1.52
N LEU A 817 -9.77 22.02 -0.24
CA LEU A 817 -9.09 20.81 0.24
C LEU A 817 -9.79 19.56 -0.29
N GLY A 818 -11.12 19.52 -0.23
CA GLY A 818 -11.92 18.43 -0.77
C GLY A 818 -11.66 18.20 -2.26
N ALA A 819 -11.59 19.25 -3.08
CA ALA A 819 -11.27 19.15 -4.51
C ALA A 819 -9.84 18.64 -4.75
N LEU A 820 -8.86 19.14 -3.99
CA LEU A 820 -7.47 18.66 -4.00
C LEU A 820 -7.40 17.15 -3.74
N TYR A 821 -8.03 16.70 -2.67
CA TYR A 821 -8.05 15.27 -2.34
C TYR A 821 -8.90 14.46 -3.31
N PHE A 822 -9.92 15.03 -3.95
CA PHE A 822 -10.73 14.31 -4.91
C PHE A 822 -9.95 13.96 -6.17
N GLY A 823 -9.11 14.87 -6.68
CA GLY A 823 -8.19 14.57 -7.77
C GLY A 823 -7.25 13.42 -7.40
N ASN A 824 -6.68 13.48 -6.20
CA ASN A 824 -5.80 12.45 -5.65
C ASN A 824 -6.51 11.08 -5.51
N LEU A 825 -7.79 11.09 -5.13
CA LEU A 825 -8.61 9.88 -4.99
C LEU A 825 -8.83 9.19 -6.33
N ILE A 826 -9.19 9.96 -7.36
CA ILE A 826 -9.42 9.47 -8.72
C ILE A 826 -8.17 8.75 -9.24
N SER A 827 -7.01 9.40 -9.14
CA SER A 827 -5.77 8.88 -9.69
C SER A 827 -5.20 7.68 -8.91
N ASN A 828 -5.36 7.65 -7.58
CA ASN A 828 -4.86 6.54 -6.80
C ASN A 828 -5.78 5.32 -6.88
N ALA A 829 -7.10 5.51 -6.95
CA ALA A 829 -8.01 4.39 -7.13
C ALA A 829 -7.85 3.68 -8.48
N ALA A 830 -7.38 4.40 -9.50
CA ALA A 830 -6.99 3.80 -10.78
C ALA A 830 -5.79 2.86 -10.67
N GLN A 831 -4.95 3.04 -9.65
CA GLN A 831 -3.73 2.26 -9.39
C GLN A 831 -3.88 1.30 -8.21
N ALA A 832 -5.02 1.34 -7.51
CA ALA A 832 -5.27 0.47 -6.37
C ALA A 832 -5.38 -0.97 -6.85
N ASP A 833 -4.57 -1.83 -6.25
CA ASP A 833 -4.65 -3.27 -6.40
C ASP A 833 -5.24 -3.83 -5.09
N LEU A 834 -6.52 -4.18 -5.16
CA LEU A 834 -7.28 -4.67 -4.03
C LEU A 834 -7.68 -6.13 -4.27
N PRO A 835 -7.65 -6.98 -3.23
CA PRO A 835 -8.12 -8.35 -3.36
C PRO A 835 -9.60 -8.39 -3.75
N ASP A 836 -10.01 -9.50 -4.34
CA ASP A 836 -11.42 -9.77 -4.62
C ASP A 836 -12.25 -9.66 -3.34
N LEU A 837 -13.33 -8.89 -3.42
CA LEU A 837 -14.30 -8.75 -2.35
C LEU A 837 -15.45 -9.71 -2.61
N ARG A 838 -15.71 -10.60 -1.65
CA ARG A 838 -16.93 -11.40 -1.64
C ARG A 838 -18.08 -10.56 -1.10
N LEU A 839 -18.94 -10.10 -1.99
CA LEU A 839 -20.14 -9.35 -1.66
C LEU A 839 -21.36 -10.28 -1.74
N PRO A 840 -22.28 -10.24 -0.76
CA PRO A 840 -23.50 -11.02 -0.85
C PRO A 840 -24.26 -10.71 -2.14
N LEU A 841 -24.77 -11.74 -2.82
CA LEU A 841 -25.52 -11.69 -4.11
C LEU A 841 -24.71 -11.33 -5.34
N LEU A 842 -23.62 -10.59 -5.18
CA LEU A 842 -22.75 -10.18 -6.28
C LEU A 842 -21.57 -11.15 -6.47
N GLY A 843 -21.33 -12.05 -5.52
CA GLY A 843 -20.21 -12.98 -5.53
C GLY A 843 -18.87 -12.26 -5.32
N ARG A 844 -17.79 -12.85 -5.80
CA ARG A 844 -16.47 -12.22 -5.82
C ARG A 844 -16.40 -11.16 -6.92
N ILE A 845 -16.29 -9.88 -6.52
CA ILE A 845 -15.99 -8.77 -7.41
C ILE A 845 -14.58 -8.26 -7.12
N PRO A 846 -13.75 -7.96 -8.14
CA PRO A 846 -12.48 -7.27 -7.93
C PRO A 846 -12.65 -6.01 -7.09
N GLY A 847 -11.94 -5.93 -5.95
CA GLY A 847 -12.12 -4.85 -4.98
C GLY A 847 -11.83 -3.47 -5.57
N ASP A 848 -10.93 -3.41 -6.56
CA ASP A 848 -10.60 -2.20 -7.30
C ASP A 848 -11.80 -1.68 -8.12
N ARG A 849 -12.61 -2.55 -8.71
CA ARG A 849 -13.83 -2.16 -9.45
C ARG A 849 -14.88 -1.57 -8.52
N VAL A 850 -15.06 -2.14 -7.33
CA VAL A 850 -15.97 -1.60 -6.31
C VAL A 850 -15.49 -0.21 -5.88
N LEU A 851 -14.20 -0.05 -5.59
CA LEU A 851 -13.62 1.24 -5.23
C LEU A 851 -13.81 2.28 -6.34
N LYS A 852 -13.51 1.93 -7.59
CA LYS A 852 -13.69 2.81 -8.77
C LYS A 852 -15.15 3.22 -8.91
N ALA A 853 -16.10 2.29 -8.81
CA ALA A 853 -17.52 2.57 -8.89
C ALA A 853 -17.99 3.56 -7.79
N LEU A 854 -17.51 3.38 -6.55
CA LEU A 854 -17.82 4.31 -5.45
C LEU A 854 -17.31 5.72 -5.72
N ILE A 855 -16.13 5.86 -6.32
CA ILE A 855 -15.53 7.17 -6.63
C ILE A 855 -16.22 7.82 -7.83
N LEU A 856 -16.66 7.04 -8.81
CA LEU A 856 -17.50 7.55 -9.90
C LEU A 856 -18.83 8.07 -9.36
N ALA A 857 -19.48 7.31 -8.47
CA ALA A 857 -20.69 7.77 -7.79
C ALA A 857 -20.44 9.05 -6.97
N LEU A 858 -19.29 9.14 -6.28
CA LEU A 858 -18.85 10.33 -5.56
C LEU A 858 -18.65 11.54 -6.48
N ALA A 859 -18.11 11.35 -7.69
CA ALA A 859 -17.97 12.39 -8.70
C ALA A 859 -19.33 12.96 -9.12
N GLY A 860 -20.25 12.06 -9.47
CA GLY A 860 -21.62 12.43 -9.86
C GLY A 860 -22.35 13.13 -8.71
N ALA A 861 -22.26 12.59 -7.50
CA ALA A 861 -22.89 13.18 -6.31
C ALA A 861 -22.35 14.57 -6.02
N TRP A 862 -21.02 14.77 -6.04
CA TRP A 862 -20.42 16.07 -5.80
C TRP A 862 -20.85 17.11 -6.83
N VAL A 863 -20.84 16.78 -8.12
CA VAL A 863 -21.25 17.74 -9.15
C VAL A 863 -22.75 18.03 -9.04
N TYR A 864 -23.57 17.00 -8.78
CA TYR A 864 -25.02 17.15 -8.62
C TYR A 864 -25.44 17.96 -7.40
N THR A 865 -24.70 17.93 -6.30
CA THR A 865 -25.08 18.65 -5.06
C THR A 865 -24.28 19.92 -4.84
N GLY A 866 -23.04 19.99 -5.33
CA GLY A 866 -22.06 21.02 -4.98
C GLY A 866 -21.67 21.95 -6.13
N LEU A 867 -21.27 21.40 -7.28
CA LEU A 867 -20.71 22.21 -8.38
C LEU A 867 -21.79 22.79 -9.30
N VAL A 868 -22.75 21.97 -9.71
CA VAL A 868 -23.90 22.35 -10.55
C VAL A 868 -25.17 21.73 -9.97
N PRO A 869 -25.69 22.30 -8.86
CA PRO A 869 -26.79 21.71 -8.10
C PRO A 869 -28.00 21.33 -8.98
N GLY A 870 -28.45 20.09 -8.88
CA GLY A 870 -29.62 19.58 -9.61
C GLY A 870 -29.38 19.17 -11.06
N SER A 871 -28.18 19.40 -11.63
CA SER A 871 -27.90 19.06 -13.02
C SER A 871 -27.45 17.61 -13.19
N ALA A 872 -28.38 16.74 -13.56
CA ALA A 872 -28.08 15.34 -13.88
C ALA A 872 -27.10 15.20 -15.08
N LEU A 873 -27.18 16.11 -16.06
CA LEU A 873 -26.26 16.13 -17.20
C LEU A 873 -24.82 16.44 -16.76
N ALA A 874 -24.64 17.43 -15.88
CA ALA A 874 -23.32 17.75 -15.34
C ALA A 874 -22.78 16.61 -14.47
N ALA A 875 -23.64 15.96 -13.68
CA ALA A 875 -23.27 14.79 -12.89
C ALA A 875 -22.82 13.62 -13.76
N ALA A 876 -23.55 13.31 -14.85
CA ALA A 876 -23.17 12.28 -15.81
C ALA A 876 -21.86 12.62 -16.53
N ALA A 877 -21.67 13.89 -16.93
CA ALA A 877 -20.41 14.36 -17.52
C ALA A 877 -19.23 14.22 -16.54
N ALA A 878 -19.46 14.47 -15.25
CA ALA A 878 -18.45 14.30 -14.20
C ALA A 878 -18.07 12.82 -14.00
N VAL A 879 -19.05 11.92 -14.03
CA VAL A 879 -18.82 10.46 -14.00
C VAL A 879 -17.98 10.04 -15.21
N ALA A 880 -18.34 10.49 -16.41
CA ALA A 880 -17.61 10.18 -17.63
C ALA A 880 -16.17 10.73 -17.59
N ALA A 881 -15.99 11.97 -17.14
CA ALA A 881 -14.68 12.58 -16.98
C ALA A 881 -13.83 11.83 -15.94
N ALA A 882 -14.38 11.49 -14.77
CA ALA A 882 -13.68 10.71 -13.76
C ALA A 882 -13.30 9.32 -14.27
N ALA A 883 -14.18 8.66 -15.03
CA ALA A 883 -13.89 7.36 -15.65
C ALA A 883 -12.76 7.47 -16.68
N ALA A 884 -12.77 8.51 -17.53
CA ALA A 884 -11.69 8.78 -18.49
C ALA A 884 -10.35 9.06 -17.79
N LEU A 885 -10.37 9.84 -16.70
CA LEU A 885 -9.20 10.11 -15.88
C LEU A 885 -8.67 8.85 -15.18
N MET A 886 -9.54 7.97 -14.67
CA MET A 886 -9.14 6.69 -14.10
C MET A 886 -8.53 5.76 -15.14
N TRP A 887 -9.15 5.68 -16.32
CA TRP A 887 -8.63 4.89 -17.44
C TRP A 887 -7.23 5.39 -17.81
N PHE A 888 -7.06 6.70 -18.00
CA PHE A 888 -5.77 7.32 -18.27
C PHE A 888 -4.76 7.01 -17.16
N ALA A 889 -5.12 7.25 -15.91
CA ALA A 889 -4.28 7.03 -14.73
C ALA A 889 -3.80 5.57 -14.62
N SER A 890 -4.62 4.59 -15.01
CA SER A 890 -4.24 3.16 -14.99
C SER A 890 -3.09 2.81 -15.95
N LYS A 891 -2.91 3.63 -17.00
CA LYS A 891 -1.89 3.46 -18.06
C LYS A 891 -0.59 4.19 -17.77
N VAL A 892 -0.56 5.11 -16.80
CA VAL A 892 0.64 5.91 -16.50
C VAL A 892 1.64 5.08 -15.67
N THR A 893 2.93 5.15 -16.01
CA THR A 893 4.01 4.52 -15.23
C THR A 893 4.44 5.40 -14.05
N PRO A 894 5.20 4.89 -13.07
CA PRO A 894 5.80 5.73 -12.03
C PRO A 894 6.63 6.90 -12.59
N ARG A 895 7.34 6.69 -13.72
CA ARG A 895 8.04 7.77 -14.44
C ARG A 895 7.05 8.81 -14.95
N GLY A 896 5.99 8.35 -15.60
CA GLY A 896 4.94 9.22 -16.13
C GLY A 896 4.35 10.10 -15.03
N TRP A 897 4.00 9.55 -13.86
CA TRP A 897 3.44 10.33 -12.76
C TRP A 897 4.38 11.41 -12.23
N ILE A 898 5.66 11.08 -12.02
CA ILE A 898 6.67 12.04 -11.56
C ILE A 898 6.80 13.19 -12.56
N HIS A 899 6.77 12.90 -13.86
CA HIS A 899 6.79 13.92 -14.91
C HIS A 899 5.52 14.77 -14.93
N MET A 900 4.37 14.11 -14.84
CA MET A 900 3.06 14.73 -14.94
C MET A 900 2.74 15.65 -13.76
N LEU A 901 3.44 15.50 -12.63
CA LEU A 901 3.40 16.46 -11.53
C LEU A 901 3.69 17.90 -11.99
N GLY A 902 4.49 18.08 -13.03
CA GLY A 902 4.71 19.40 -13.63
C GLY A 902 3.42 20.07 -14.11
N PHE A 903 2.49 19.32 -14.70
CA PHE A 903 1.18 19.84 -15.10
C PHE A 903 0.30 20.17 -13.89
N GLY A 904 0.32 19.33 -12.85
CA GLY A 904 -0.41 19.61 -11.62
C GLY A 904 0.05 20.88 -10.92
N LEU A 905 1.37 21.11 -10.88
CA LEU A 905 1.93 22.34 -10.33
C LEU A 905 1.57 23.56 -11.21
N ALA A 906 1.63 23.42 -12.55
CA ALA A 906 1.21 24.48 -13.45
C ALA A 906 -0.27 24.84 -13.29
N ALA A 907 -1.15 23.88 -12.98
CA ALA A 907 -2.58 24.13 -12.78
C ALA A 907 -2.89 25.08 -11.61
N VAL A 908 -1.96 25.24 -10.64
CA VAL A 908 -2.09 26.21 -9.55
C VAL A 908 -2.03 27.66 -10.03
N SER A 909 -1.55 27.90 -11.27
CA SER A 909 -1.56 29.23 -11.90
C SER A 909 -2.89 29.59 -12.58
N LEU A 910 -3.79 28.62 -12.82
CA LEU A 910 -5.09 28.86 -13.47
C LEU A 910 -5.93 29.94 -12.75
N PRO A 911 -6.08 29.91 -11.41
CA PRO A 911 -6.78 30.97 -10.68
C PRO A 911 -6.18 32.35 -10.90
N ALA A 912 -4.84 32.44 -10.95
CA ALA A 912 -4.14 33.70 -11.17
C ALA A 912 -4.45 34.27 -12.55
N ALA A 913 -4.47 33.43 -13.59
CA ALA A 913 -4.81 33.85 -14.94
C ALA A 913 -6.23 34.44 -15.00
N VAL A 914 -7.21 33.79 -14.37
CA VAL A 914 -8.59 34.29 -14.29
C VAL A 914 -8.69 35.57 -13.47
N TRP A 915 -7.91 35.67 -12.38
CA TRP A 915 -7.94 36.83 -11.48
C TRP A 915 -7.32 38.08 -12.13
N PHE A 916 -6.17 37.94 -12.78
CA PHE A 916 -5.46 39.06 -13.43
C PHE A 916 -6.03 39.41 -14.80
N PHE A 917 -6.61 38.43 -15.51
CA PHE A 917 -7.13 38.61 -16.86
C PHE A 917 -8.57 38.09 -17.01
N PRO A 918 -9.54 38.64 -16.25
CA PRO A 918 -10.92 38.13 -16.22
C PRO A 918 -11.60 38.11 -17.60
N GLY A 919 -11.20 39.01 -18.51
CA GLY A 919 -11.72 39.06 -19.88
C GLY A 919 -11.26 37.92 -20.80
N THR A 920 -10.22 37.16 -20.43
CA THR A 920 -9.68 36.08 -21.28
C THR A 920 -10.46 34.77 -21.17
N ILE A 921 -11.08 34.51 -20.01
CA ILE A 921 -11.88 33.30 -19.76
C ILE A 921 -13.22 33.73 -19.10
N PRO A 922 -14.12 34.40 -19.84
CA PRO A 922 -15.27 35.09 -19.26
C PRO A 922 -16.31 34.14 -18.62
N PHE A 923 -16.25 32.85 -18.93
CA PHE A 923 -17.15 31.84 -18.37
C PHE A 923 -16.64 31.20 -17.07
N LEU A 924 -15.41 31.52 -16.63
CA LEU A 924 -14.79 30.88 -15.47
C LEU A 924 -14.62 31.89 -14.33
N SER A 925 -15.32 31.68 -13.22
CA SER A 925 -15.09 32.47 -12.01
C SER A 925 -13.76 32.09 -11.35
N VAL A 926 -13.17 33.01 -10.57
CA VAL A 926 -11.97 32.73 -9.76
C VAL A 926 -12.17 31.53 -8.83
N GLN A 927 -13.35 31.42 -8.20
CA GLN A 927 -13.67 30.31 -7.29
C GLN A 927 -13.70 28.97 -8.03
N THR A 928 -14.33 28.94 -9.21
CA THR A 928 -14.37 27.75 -10.07
C THR A 928 -12.97 27.39 -10.57
N ALA A 929 -12.17 28.39 -10.98
CA ALA A 929 -10.78 28.20 -11.38
C ALA A 929 -9.92 27.62 -10.26
N LEU A 930 -10.14 28.05 -9.01
CA LEU A 930 -9.48 27.48 -7.82
C LEU A 930 -9.86 26.02 -7.62
N LEU A 931 -11.15 25.68 -7.66
CA LEU A 931 -11.61 24.30 -7.50
C LEU A 931 -11.04 23.38 -8.59
N LEU A 932 -11.05 23.83 -9.85
CA LEU A 932 -10.47 23.08 -10.97
C LEU A 932 -8.95 22.96 -10.86
N GLY A 933 -8.27 24.04 -10.48
CA GLY A 933 -6.82 24.05 -10.23
C GLY A 933 -6.44 23.08 -9.11
N MET A 934 -7.23 23.02 -8.02
CA MET A 934 -7.01 22.08 -6.92
C MET A 934 -7.28 20.64 -7.32
N LEU A 935 -8.36 20.38 -8.06
CA LEU A 935 -8.65 19.07 -8.60
C LEU A 935 -7.50 18.56 -9.48
N ALA A 936 -7.01 19.40 -10.40
CA ALA A 936 -5.89 19.09 -11.27
C ALA A 936 -4.59 18.89 -10.50
N PHE A 937 -4.26 19.78 -9.56
CA PHE A 937 -3.08 19.63 -8.71
C PHE A 937 -3.13 18.30 -7.92
N GLY A 938 -4.30 17.99 -7.36
CA GLY A 938 -4.59 16.75 -6.64
C GLY A 938 -4.36 15.48 -7.46
N LEU A 939 -4.85 15.49 -8.70
CA LEU A 939 -4.76 14.37 -9.65
C LEU A 939 -3.31 13.94 -9.91
N PHE A 940 -2.35 14.87 -9.85
CA PHE A 940 -0.95 14.56 -10.14
C PHE A 940 -0.09 14.45 -8.88
N VAL A 941 -0.34 15.25 -7.84
CA VAL A 941 0.48 15.29 -6.62
C VAL A 941 0.45 13.96 -5.87
N GLY A 942 -0.72 13.34 -5.72
CA GLY A 942 -0.87 12.09 -5.00
C GLY A 942 -0.08 10.92 -5.62
N PRO A 943 -0.37 10.53 -6.87
CA PRO A 943 0.34 9.47 -7.57
C PRO A 943 1.84 9.70 -7.68
N ALA A 944 2.27 10.95 -7.88
CA ALA A 944 3.69 11.28 -7.92
C ALA A 944 4.37 11.01 -6.57
N SER A 945 3.72 11.37 -5.45
CA SER A 945 4.22 11.00 -4.10
C SER A 945 4.29 9.49 -3.91
N VAL A 946 3.25 8.74 -4.33
CA VAL A 946 3.23 7.28 -4.25
C VAL A 946 4.36 6.68 -5.09
N SER A 947 4.56 7.19 -6.31
CA SER A 947 5.62 6.75 -7.23
C SER A 947 7.01 7.00 -6.67
N LEU A 948 7.27 8.18 -6.10
CA LEU A 948 8.53 8.50 -5.42
C LEU A 948 8.75 7.60 -4.20
N ASN A 949 7.72 7.34 -3.40
CA ASN A 949 7.82 6.47 -2.23
C ASN A 949 8.10 5.01 -2.61
N ILE A 950 7.41 4.45 -3.61
CA ILE A 950 7.66 3.10 -4.13
C ILE A 950 9.08 3.01 -4.68
N TYR A 951 9.50 4.01 -5.46
CA TYR A 951 10.85 4.07 -5.99
C TYR A 951 11.89 4.14 -4.86
N GLN A 952 11.66 4.92 -3.81
CA GLN A 952 12.54 4.97 -2.64
C GLN A 952 12.62 3.60 -1.94
N GLN A 953 11.48 2.96 -1.69
CA GLN A 953 11.40 1.65 -1.03
C GLN A 953 12.13 0.56 -1.79
N ASN A 954 11.88 0.44 -3.10
CA ASN A 954 12.47 -0.59 -3.96
C ASN A 954 13.98 -0.42 -4.16
N ASN A 955 14.52 0.75 -3.82
CA ASN A 955 15.94 1.06 -4.00
C ASN A 955 16.69 1.18 -2.67
N THR A 956 16.06 0.84 -1.54
CA THR A 956 16.64 0.93 -0.20
C THR A 956 16.84 -0.45 0.39
N ASP A 957 18.01 -0.67 0.98
CA ASP A 957 18.25 -1.89 1.76
C ASP A 957 17.18 -2.02 2.84
N LYS A 958 16.54 -3.19 2.90
CA LYS A 958 15.45 -3.49 3.84
C LYS A 958 15.87 -3.27 5.31
N GLY A 959 17.15 -3.45 5.63
CA GLY A 959 17.71 -3.19 6.96
C GLY A 959 17.81 -1.70 7.32
N ASP A 960 17.87 -0.81 6.32
CA ASP A 960 18.08 0.63 6.50
C ASP A 960 16.86 1.49 6.21
N LEU A 961 15.72 0.91 5.81
CA LEU A 961 14.47 1.64 5.53
C LEU A 961 14.11 2.64 6.63
N GLY A 962 14.21 2.26 7.91
CA GLY A 962 13.90 3.14 9.04
C GLY A 962 14.79 4.40 9.09
N LYS A 963 16.09 4.26 8.79
CA LYS A 963 17.04 5.38 8.73
C LYS A 963 16.75 6.30 7.56
N VAL A 964 16.47 5.71 6.39
CA VAL A 964 16.16 6.43 5.16
C VAL A 964 14.82 7.19 5.29
N PHE A 965 13.77 6.57 5.84
CA PHE A 965 12.50 7.25 6.10
C PHE A 965 12.60 8.33 7.18
N GLY A 966 13.35 8.08 8.26
CA GLY A 966 13.61 9.09 9.28
C GLY A 966 14.29 10.33 8.69
N THR A 967 15.31 10.10 7.85
CA THR A 967 16.02 11.16 7.13
C THR A 967 15.12 11.87 6.13
N GLY A 968 14.31 11.13 5.36
CA GLY A 968 13.33 11.69 4.44
C GLY A 968 12.29 12.57 5.14
N SER A 969 11.84 12.18 6.33
CA SER A 969 10.94 12.98 7.18
C SER A 969 11.61 14.29 7.63
N SER A 970 12.88 14.26 8.04
CA SER A 970 13.62 15.48 8.36
C SER A 970 13.73 16.43 7.15
N PHE A 971 14.03 15.91 5.96
CA PHE A 971 14.03 16.68 4.72
C PHE A 971 12.67 17.29 4.41
N PHE A 972 11.64 16.47 4.41
CA PHE A 972 10.25 16.86 4.21
C PHE A 972 9.84 18.04 5.11
N ASN A 973 10.13 17.93 6.42
CA ASN A 973 9.77 18.96 7.39
C ASN A 973 10.56 20.23 7.15
N THR A 974 11.86 20.13 6.86
CA THR A 974 12.69 21.32 6.68
C THR A 974 12.37 22.08 5.39
N PHE A 975 12.12 21.37 4.29
CA PHE A 975 11.65 21.97 3.04
C PHE A 975 10.30 22.67 3.22
N SER A 976 9.38 22.04 3.97
CA SER A 976 8.09 22.64 4.31
C SER A 976 8.28 23.90 5.15
N SER A 977 9.11 23.83 6.21
CA SER A 977 9.43 24.96 7.08
C SER A 977 9.99 26.16 6.32
N PHE A 978 10.99 25.93 5.48
CA PHE A 978 11.59 26.97 4.64
C PHE A 978 10.58 27.61 3.71
N SER A 979 9.68 26.81 3.13
CA SER A 979 8.67 27.29 2.20
C SER A 979 7.54 28.06 2.90
N TYR A 980 7.12 27.66 4.10
CA TYR A 980 6.23 28.48 4.96
C TYR A 980 6.87 29.82 5.30
N ALA A 981 8.17 29.83 5.64
CA ALA A 981 8.90 31.06 5.92
C ALA A 981 8.91 32.01 4.71
N LEU A 982 9.18 31.50 3.52
CA LEU A 982 9.14 32.27 2.28
C LEU A 982 7.75 32.83 1.98
N LEU A 983 6.69 32.00 2.12
CA LEU A 983 5.33 32.47 1.92
C LEU A 983 4.91 33.52 2.95
N GLY A 984 5.31 33.37 4.22
CA GLY A 984 5.05 34.36 5.27
C GLY A 984 5.70 35.71 4.97
N VAL A 985 6.97 35.71 4.53
CA VAL A 985 7.67 36.94 4.09
C VAL A 985 6.99 37.53 2.86
N GLY A 986 6.63 36.72 1.86
CA GLY A 986 5.94 37.18 0.66
C GLY A 986 4.58 37.81 0.98
N ALA A 987 3.80 37.20 1.88
CA ALA A 987 2.52 37.72 2.32
C ALA A 987 2.65 39.03 3.13
N ALA A 988 3.76 39.21 3.84
CA ALA A 988 4.06 40.47 4.53
C ALA A 988 4.45 41.59 3.56
N ALA A 989 5.22 41.25 2.52
CA ALA A 989 5.71 42.19 1.52
C ALA A 989 4.63 42.65 0.52
N LEU A 990 3.60 41.83 0.31
CA LEU A 990 2.51 42.08 -0.63
C LEU A 990 1.21 42.29 0.16
N SER A 991 0.71 43.53 0.21
CA SER A 991 -0.56 43.86 0.88
C SER A 991 -1.49 44.62 -0.08
N PRO A 992 -2.70 44.10 -0.40
CA PRO A 992 -3.22 42.79 0.00
C PRO A 992 -2.41 41.64 -0.62
N ALA A 993 -2.30 40.52 0.12
CA ALA A 993 -1.47 39.39 -0.29
C ALA A 993 -1.96 38.75 -1.60
N PHE A 994 -3.26 38.51 -1.74
CA PHE A 994 -3.84 38.03 -3.00
C PHE A 994 -4.59 39.15 -3.72
N PRO A 995 -4.46 39.26 -5.06
CA PRO A 995 -3.87 38.25 -5.95
C PRO A 995 -2.33 38.32 -6.13
N ALA A 996 -1.63 39.34 -5.64
CA ALA A 996 -0.21 39.58 -5.93
C ALA A 996 0.72 38.37 -5.65
N LEU A 997 0.50 37.65 -4.55
CA LEU A 997 1.28 36.47 -4.14
C LEU A 997 1.19 35.31 -5.14
N PHE A 998 0.19 35.28 -6.04
CA PHE A 998 0.15 34.30 -7.12
C PHE A 998 1.32 34.41 -8.08
N VAL A 999 1.92 35.59 -8.27
CA VAL A 999 3.05 35.76 -9.19
C VAL A 999 4.28 34.97 -8.69
N PRO A 1000 4.81 35.19 -7.48
CA PRO A 1000 5.94 34.41 -6.98
C PRO A 1000 5.58 32.93 -6.74
N ILE A 1001 4.35 32.61 -6.29
CA ILE A 1001 3.90 31.21 -6.16
C ILE A 1001 3.90 30.52 -7.52
N GLY A 1002 3.26 31.13 -8.52
CA GLY A 1002 3.16 30.58 -9.88
C GLY A 1002 4.54 30.36 -10.49
N ALA A 1003 5.46 31.33 -10.35
CA ALA A 1003 6.84 31.18 -10.80
C ALA A 1003 7.55 30.00 -10.13
N ALA A 1004 7.44 29.87 -8.80
CA ALA A 1004 8.03 28.76 -8.05
C ALA A 1004 7.45 27.39 -8.47
N PHE A 1005 6.14 27.33 -8.71
CA PHE A 1005 5.44 26.12 -9.14
C PHE A 1005 5.82 25.73 -10.57
N LEU A 1006 5.96 26.68 -11.49
CA LEU A 1006 6.40 26.43 -12.87
C LEU A 1006 7.85 25.94 -12.91
N VAL A 1007 8.77 26.58 -12.18
CA VAL A 1007 10.17 26.13 -12.06
C VAL A 1007 10.24 24.73 -11.47
N THR A 1008 9.51 24.48 -10.38
CA THR A 1008 9.47 23.16 -9.75
C THR A 1008 8.85 22.12 -10.67
N GLY A 1009 7.81 22.49 -11.42
CA GLY A 1009 7.20 21.63 -12.43
C GLY A 1009 8.18 21.23 -13.52
N PHE A 1010 9.03 22.15 -13.98
CA PHE A 1010 10.12 21.84 -14.91
C PHE A 1010 11.19 20.91 -14.30
N LEU A 1011 11.51 21.07 -13.01
CA LEU A 1011 12.41 20.15 -12.31
C LEU A 1011 11.85 18.73 -12.22
N PHE A 1012 10.54 18.58 -12.02
CA PHE A 1012 9.86 17.29 -12.05
C PHE A 1012 9.77 16.70 -13.47
N TRP A 1013 9.53 17.53 -14.48
CA TRP A 1013 9.59 17.16 -15.89
C TRP A 1013 10.96 16.58 -16.30
N THR A 1014 12.03 16.98 -15.62
CA THR A 1014 13.39 16.50 -15.89
C THR A 1014 13.88 15.45 -14.88
N ALA A 1015 13.08 15.08 -13.88
CA ALA A 1015 13.48 14.23 -12.76
C ALA A 1015 13.94 12.82 -13.18
N HIS A 1016 13.36 12.23 -14.23
CA HIS A 1016 13.76 10.91 -14.75
C HIS A 1016 15.27 10.82 -15.08
N LYS A 1017 15.92 11.93 -15.46
CA LYS A 1017 17.37 11.95 -15.73
C LYS A 1017 18.22 11.77 -14.47
N ARG A 1018 17.63 11.99 -13.29
CA ARG A 1018 18.27 11.90 -11.97
C ARG A 1018 17.77 10.71 -11.14
N LEU A 1019 16.81 9.95 -11.67
CA LEU A 1019 16.19 8.80 -11.02
C LEU A 1019 16.29 7.56 -11.94
N PRO A 1020 17.50 7.02 -12.14
CA PRO A 1020 17.72 5.88 -13.04
C PRO A 1020 17.07 4.60 -12.51
N GLY A 1021 16.54 3.77 -13.41
CA GLY A 1021 15.78 2.55 -13.04
C GLY A 1021 14.26 2.76 -13.01
N LEU A 1022 13.79 3.99 -13.22
CA LEU A 1022 12.40 4.23 -13.60
C LEU A 1022 12.08 3.60 -14.98
N PRO A 1023 10.82 3.16 -15.23
CA PRO A 1023 10.44 2.60 -16.53
C PRO A 1023 10.78 3.53 -17.70
N PRO A 1024 11.18 2.99 -18.88
CA PRO A 1024 11.62 3.81 -20.00
C PRO A 1024 10.47 4.61 -20.65
N GLY A 1025 9.23 4.12 -20.57
CA GLY A 1025 8.04 4.75 -21.12
C GLY A 1025 7.26 5.58 -20.10
N PHE A 1026 6.55 6.59 -20.61
CA PHE A 1026 5.56 7.37 -19.84
C PHE A 1026 4.31 6.54 -19.52
N PHE A 1027 3.94 5.69 -20.48
CA PHE A 1027 2.81 4.78 -20.40
C PHE A 1027 3.28 3.34 -20.29
N LYS A 1028 2.50 2.50 -19.61
CA LYS A 1028 2.69 1.07 -19.57
C LYS A 1028 2.54 0.54 -21.00
N GLN A 1029 3.48 -0.29 -21.43
CA GLN A 1029 3.37 -0.98 -22.71
C GLN A 1029 2.18 -1.95 -22.63
N PRO A 1030 1.32 -2.00 -23.66
CA PRO A 1030 0.10 -2.79 -23.65
C PRO A 1030 0.35 -4.30 -23.55
#